data_AF-A0A8T2IXA5-F1
#
_entry.id   AF-A0A8T2IXA5-F1
#
_cell.length_a   1.000
_cell.length_b   1.000
_cell.length_c   1.000
_cell.angle_alpha   90.00
_cell.angle_beta   90.00
_cell.angle_gamma   90.00
#
_symmetry.space_group_name_H-M   'P 1'
#
loop_
_entity.id
_entity.type
_entity.pdbx_description
1 polymer ?
#
loop_
_entity_poly.entity_id
_entity_poly.type
_entity_poly.pdbx_seq_one_letter_code
_entity_poly.pdbx_strand_id
1 'polypeptide(L)'
;MDALLPAEGEPVARAMDKLECGQLDPDEFYCLVLSILGCHRTRTHFPAIVRCLKGKEPALYMELMGLHTDYWNKQSTDIKVQSFDTDFELAIARSLQEQNNLAEKQSELSSVSKISFADVAKKSSRRNNTVFLSSSENTTFCNNERTLQMPPKTNSHQITREKTCIINSYCGQPEPEDCVTCLHSEEDIFHVKSPAPRQNKAKQSRRSRRKKNSTLARGQVSMRPVMVWFRRDLRLHDNPALVGALELGVPIIPVFLWSIKEESGENFTQATGGATKYWLHHALVQLNQSLVQKFGSHIVFRETHSCAKELLSLVQETGADTVIVNAVYEPWLNKRDDLISETLRSQEVKFTKCHSYCLHEPNSVNTEGVGLRGIGSVTHFMSCCKRNHPAPIGVPLDAPGCLPTPSSWPESADMERLNLAKMPHRKDGTVIDWAATIRKSWDFSEDGAYRCLVNFLEDGIKHYEKESGRTDKPYTSHISPYLHFGQISPRTVLQEAYFTKKNVPKFLRKLAWRDLAYWLLVLFPHMPSEPIRPAYKNQRWNNDKNHLKAWQKGLTGYPLVDAAMRELWLTGWMNNYARHVVASFLVAYLHIHWIHGYRWFQDTLVDADVAINAMMWQNGGMSGLDHWNFVMHPVDSALTCDPNGSYVRKWCPELAGLPDEYIHKPWKCAPSQLRRAGQDYPHRIVQDLEERREQSLKDVVEARQKHPEYLDKVSGCDMVPIPDQLLALTLGCTNGDDEVVKNQTGCFLLPVITRKEFKYKTLKPDAKDNPYNTVLKGYVSRKRDETIAYMNERHFTASTINEGAQRYDRIERTVRLMEDLPQPTDGQNKSRRTKRYDPFSVIPSSYLHLAN
;
A
#
# COMPACT_ATOMS: atom_id res chain seq x y z
N MET A 1 -3.55 47.41 -15.73
CA MET A 1 -4.06 46.85 -14.46
C MET A 1 -5.58 46.91 -14.38
N ASP A 2 -6.21 47.98 -14.88
CA ASP A 2 -7.68 48.17 -14.88
C ASP A 2 -8.50 47.09 -15.63
N ALA A 3 -7.84 46.18 -16.35
CA ALA A 3 -8.47 45.05 -17.04
C ALA A 3 -8.52 43.76 -16.19
N LEU A 4 -8.03 43.79 -14.94
CA LEU A 4 -8.02 42.65 -14.02
C LEU A 4 -8.98 42.88 -12.84
N LEU A 5 -9.50 41.79 -12.27
CA LEU A 5 -10.29 41.87 -11.03
C LEU A 5 -9.41 42.36 -9.87
N PRO A 6 -9.95 43.10 -8.87
CA PRO A 6 -9.17 43.67 -7.78
C PRO A 6 -8.28 42.67 -7.02
N ALA A 7 -8.77 41.43 -6.82
CA ALA A 7 -8.04 40.36 -6.12
C ALA A 7 -6.86 39.78 -6.93
N GLU A 8 -6.85 39.94 -8.25
CA GLU A 8 -5.82 39.42 -9.16
C GLU A 8 -4.85 40.52 -9.62
N GLY A 9 -5.28 41.78 -9.59
CA GLY A 9 -4.47 42.94 -10.00
C GLY A 9 -3.33 43.26 -9.04
N GLU A 10 -3.56 43.18 -7.72
CA GLU A 10 -2.55 43.53 -6.71
C GLU A 10 -1.32 42.58 -6.73
N PRO A 11 -1.48 41.23 -6.83
CA PRO A 11 -0.34 40.32 -6.96
C PRO A 11 0.46 40.52 -8.26
N VAL A 12 -0.23 40.73 -9.38
CA VAL A 12 0.43 40.96 -10.68
C VAL A 12 1.15 42.31 -10.68
N ALA A 13 0.63 43.32 -9.97
CA ALA A 13 1.27 44.62 -9.83
C ALA A 13 2.56 44.53 -9.02
N ARG A 14 2.53 43.85 -7.88
CA ARG A 14 3.73 43.57 -7.08
C ARG A 14 4.78 42.78 -7.86
N ALA A 15 4.35 41.83 -8.70
CA ALA A 15 5.26 41.09 -9.56
C ALA A 15 5.89 41.97 -10.65
N MET A 16 5.12 42.92 -11.20
CA MET A 16 5.61 43.90 -12.17
C MET A 16 6.64 44.83 -11.52
N ASP A 17 6.40 45.29 -10.30
CA ASP A 17 7.35 46.14 -9.57
C ASP A 17 8.67 45.40 -9.29
N LYS A 18 8.60 44.11 -8.95
CA LYS A 18 9.80 43.26 -8.74
C LYS A 18 10.56 43.00 -10.04
N LEU A 19 9.86 42.82 -11.15
CA LEU A 19 10.44 42.70 -12.48
C LEU A 19 11.14 44.01 -12.88
N GLU A 20 10.49 45.17 -12.72
CA GLU A 20 11.08 46.50 -12.99
C GLU A 20 12.30 46.78 -12.08
N CYS A 21 12.36 46.20 -10.87
CA CYS A 21 13.52 46.31 -9.96
C CYS A 21 14.61 45.25 -10.19
N GLY A 22 14.46 44.37 -11.19
CA GLY A 22 15.42 43.29 -11.49
C GLY A 22 15.49 42.18 -10.43
N GLN A 23 14.48 42.06 -9.57
CA GLN A 23 14.38 41.02 -8.53
C GLN A 23 13.64 39.76 -9.00
N LEU A 24 13.06 39.80 -10.19
CA LEU A 24 12.31 38.71 -10.81
C LEU A 24 12.70 38.66 -12.28
N ASP A 25 13.02 37.48 -12.80
CA ASP A 25 13.37 37.35 -14.22
C ASP A 25 12.12 37.35 -15.13
N PRO A 26 12.26 37.59 -16.44
CA PRO A 26 11.12 37.67 -17.36
C PRO A 26 10.34 36.35 -17.51
N ASP A 27 11.03 35.20 -17.40
CA ASP A 27 10.44 33.86 -17.50
C ASP A 27 9.61 33.51 -16.25
N GLU A 28 10.14 33.80 -15.07
CA GLU A 28 9.52 33.70 -13.77
C GLU A 28 8.33 34.64 -13.67
N PHE A 29 8.46 35.89 -14.12
CA PHE A 29 7.33 36.82 -14.20
C PHE A 29 6.23 36.28 -15.12
N TYR A 30 6.59 35.78 -16.32
CA TYR A 30 5.62 35.18 -17.25
C TYR A 30 4.89 33.99 -16.62
N CYS A 31 5.63 33.08 -15.98
CA CYS A 31 5.08 31.91 -15.30
C CYS A 31 4.20 32.27 -14.10
N LEU A 32 4.58 33.30 -13.35
CA LEU A 32 3.81 33.80 -12.20
C LEU A 32 2.49 34.42 -12.66
N VAL A 33 2.50 35.23 -13.73
CA VAL A 33 1.27 35.77 -14.32
C VAL A 33 0.41 34.65 -14.93
N LEU A 34 1.03 33.63 -15.52
CA LEU A 34 0.35 32.41 -15.98
C LEU A 34 -0.31 31.62 -14.85
N SER A 35 0.35 31.54 -13.69
CA SER A 35 -0.15 30.87 -12.50
C SER A 35 -1.28 31.66 -11.82
N ILE A 36 -1.18 32.99 -11.75
CA ILE A 36 -2.17 33.85 -11.10
C ILE A 36 -3.44 33.97 -11.93
N LEU A 37 -3.31 34.18 -13.24
CA LEU A 37 -4.46 34.43 -14.12
C LEU A 37 -4.99 33.15 -14.80
N GLY A 38 -4.16 32.10 -14.88
CA GLY A 38 -4.47 30.88 -15.62
C GLY A 38 -4.37 31.05 -17.14
N CYS A 39 -4.21 29.92 -17.84
CA CYS A 39 -3.92 29.88 -19.29
C CYS A 39 -4.80 30.78 -20.17
N HIS A 40 -6.13 30.76 -19.97
CA HIS A 40 -7.05 31.50 -20.84
C HIS A 40 -6.93 33.03 -20.65
N ARG A 41 -6.79 33.49 -19.40
CA ARG A 41 -6.67 34.93 -19.11
C ARG A 41 -5.28 35.45 -19.41
N THR A 42 -4.22 34.70 -19.17
CA THR A 42 -2.86 35.08 -19.59
C THR A 42 -2.75 35.17 -21.11
N ARG A 43 -3.40 34.26 -21.86
CA ARG A 43 -3.44 34.37 -23.33
C ARG A 43 -4.06 35.69 -23.80
N THR A 44 -5.14 36.13 -23.15
CA THR A 44 -5.95 37.27 -23.59
C THR A 44 -5.51 38.62 -23.00
N HIS A 45 -5.04 38.64 -21.74
CA HIS A 45 -4.79 39.87 -20.98
C HIS A 45 -3.30 40.17 -20.80
N PHE A 46 -2.39 39.19 -20.94
CA PHE A 46 -0.95 39.43 -20.76
C PHE A 46 -0.39 40.55 -21.63
N PRO A 47 -0.74 40.67 -22.95
CA PRO A 47 -0.26 41.78 -23.77
C PRO A 47 -0.73 43.16 -23.29
N ALA A 48 -1.87 43.23 -22.58
CA ALA A 48 -2.36 44.46 -21.97
C ALA A 48 -1.68 44.77 -20.63
N ILE A 49 -1.28 43.73 -19.88
CA ILE A 49 -0.58 43.83 -18.60
C ILE A 49 0.82 44.41 -18.80
N VAL A 50 1.59 43.86 -19.74
CA VAL A 50 2.98 44.30 -20.00
C VAL A 50 3.07 45.55 -20.89
N ARG A 51 1.93 46.07 -21.37
CA ARG A 51 1.89 47.21 -22.30
C ARG A 51 2.61 48.46 -21.79
N CYS A 52 2.61 48.69 -20.47
CA CYS A 52 3.31 49.81 -19.85
C CYS A 52 4.84 49.76 -20.07
N LEU A 53 5.41 48.56 -20.19
CA LEU A 53 6.85 48.36 -20.42
C LEU A 53 7.26 48.75 -21.84
N LYS A 54 6.34 48.76 -22.80
CA LYS A 54 6.63 49.10 -24.21
C LYS A 54 7.26 50.49 -24.37
N GLY A 55 6.94 51.44 -23.49
CA GLY A 55 7.50 52.80 -23.51
C GLY A 55 8.67 53.01 -22.53
N LYS A 56 8.77 52.21 -21.47
CA LYS A 56 9.80 52.34 -20.43
C LYS A 56 11.04 51.48 -20.69
N GLU A 57 10.82 50.20 -20.99
CA GLU A 57 11.87 49.19 -21.20
C GLU A 57 11.52 48.29 -22.40
N PRO A 58 11.80 48.77 -23.63
CA PRO A 58 11.33 48.11 -24.85
C PRO A 58 11.98 46.73 -25.08
N ALA A 59 13.21 46.51 -24.60
CA ALA A 59 13.87 45.20 -24.68
C ALA A 59 13.14 44.13 -23.85
N LEU A 60 12.83 44.46 -22.60
CA LEU A 60 12.10 43.59 -21.68
C LEU A 60 10.67 43.31 -22.16
N TYR A 61 9.99 44.33 -22.71
CA TYR A 61 8.68 44.14 -23.34
C TYR A 61 8.73 43.15 -24.51
N MET A 62 9.74 43.27 -25.38
CA MET A 62 9.90 42.36 -26.52
C MET A 62 10.22 40.94 -26.08
N GLU A 63 11.02 40.77 -25.02
CA GLU A 63 11.34 39.47 -24.43
C GLU A 63 10.09 38.79 -23.86
N LEU A 64 9.30 39.49 -23.03
CA LEU A 64 8.06 38.97 -22.47
C LEU A 64 6.99 38.64 -23.53
N MET A 65 6.90 39.46 -24.58
CA MET A 65 6.03 39.17 -25.72
C MET A 65 6.56 38.00 -26.57
N GLY A 66 7.87 37.82 -26.63
CA GLY A 66 8.52 36.65 -27.21
C GLY A 66 8.17 35.38 -26.45
N LEU A 67 8.30 35.39 -25.12
CA LEU A 67 7.89 34.29 -24.24
C LEU A 67 6.40 33.97 -24.37
N HIS A 68 5.55 35.00 -24.44
CA HIS A 68 4.13 34.82 -24.69
C HIS A 68 3.88 34.11 -26.02
N THR A 69 4.53 34.56 -27.08
CA THR A 69 4.37 34.02 -28.42
C THR A 69 4.92 32.59 -28.51
N ASP A 70 6.10 32.33 -27.94
CA ASP A 70 6.75 31.02 -27.91
C ASP A 70 5.97 29.99 -27.11
N TYR A 71 5.43 30.38 -25.95
CA TYR A 71 4.59 29.50 -25.13
C TYR A 71 3.35 29.03 -25.90
N TRP A 72 2.72 29.92 -26.68
CA TRP A 72 1.53 29.57 -27.47
C TRP A 72 1.85 28.91 -28.82
N ASN A 73 3.00 29.21 -29.42
CA ASN A 73 3.43 28.58 -30.67
C ASN A 73 4.01 27.17 -30.46
N LYS A 74 4.67 26.89 -29.33
CA LYS A 74 5.20 25.54 -29.01
C LYS A 74 4.10 24.49 -28.77
N GLN A 75 2.85 24.88 -28.57
CA GLN A 75 1.74 23.92 -28.44
C GLN A 75 1.22 23.36 -29.78
N SER A 76 1.60 23.91 -30.94
CA SER A 76 1.00 23.52 -32.22
C SER A 76 1.85 22.57 -33.10
N THR A 77 3.11 22.27 -32.77
CA THR A 77 3.96 21.46 -33.67
C THR A 77 4.87 20.39 -33.07
N ASP A 78 4.96 20.17 -31.76
CA ASP A 78 5.86 19.12 -31.22
C ASP A 78 5.29 18.29 -30.05
N ILE A 79 4.01 17.93 -30.13
CA ILE A 79 3.48 16.77 -29.39
C ILE A 79 3.23 15.63 -30.38
N LYS A 80 4.31 15.13 -30.98
CA LYS A 80 4.34 13.70 -31.27
C LYS A 80 4.23 13.02 -29.91
N VAL A 81 3.19 12.21 -29.73
CA VAL A 81 3.07 11.27 -28.62
C VAL A 81 4.25 10.30 -28.73
N GLN A 82 5.42 10.70 -28.22
CA GLN A 82 6.37 9.76 -27.67
C GLN A 82 5.62 9.10 -26.52
N SER A 83 5.44 7.79 -26.63
CA SER A 83 4.87 6.97 -25.57
C SER A 83 5.52 7.31 -24.24
N PHE A 84 4.73 7.72 -23.24
CA PHE A 84 5.22 7.89 -21.87
C PHE A 84 5.84 6.59 -21.29
N ASP A 85 5.65 5.45 -21.96
CA ASP A 85 6.34 4.18 -21.67
C ASP A 85 7.84 4.22 -22.01
N THR A 86 8.27 4.96 -23.03
CA THR A 86 9.70 5.05 -23.39
C THR A 86 10.51 5.86 -22.38
N ASP A 87 9.95 6.90 -21.76
CA ASP A 87 10.64 7.67 -20.72
C ASP A 87 10.80 6.89 -19.41
N PHE A 88 9.88 5.97 -19.14
CA PHE A 88 9.96 5.03 -18.03
C PHE A 88 11.07 3.99 -18.27
N GLU A 89 11.12 3.41 -19.48
CA GLU A 89 12.20 2.51 -19.90
C GLU A 89 13.56 3.22 -19.91
N LEU A 90 13.64 4.47 -20.39
CA LEU A 90 14.87 5.26 -20.41
C LEU A 90 15.33 5.69 -19.01
N ALA A 91 14.43 6.02 -18.09
CA ALA A 91 14.81 6.38 -16.71
C ALA A 91 15.30 5.17 -15.92
N ILE A 92 14.63 4.02 -16.08
CA ILE A 92 15.06 2.74 -15.48
C ILE A 92 16.36 2.26 -16.14
N ALA A 93 16.47 2.31 -17.46
CA ALA A 93 17.69 1.94 -18.18
C ALA A 93 18.86 2.84 -17.80
N ARG A 94 18.69 4.16 -17.71
CA ARG A 94 19.75 5.09 -17.27
C ARG A 94 20.18 4.85 -15.83
N SER A 95 19.21 4.71 -14.91
CA SER A 95 19.51 4.42 -13.51
C SER A 95 20.23 3.09 -13.33
N LEU A 96 19.91 2.06 -14.12
CA LEU A 96 20.54 0.75 -14.03
C LEU A 96 21.85 0.65 -14.81
N GLN A 97 22.03 1.44 -15.87
CA GLN A 97 23.28 1.56 -16.62
C GLN A 97 24.32 2.35 -15.82
N GLU A 98 23.91 3.38 -15.07
CA GLU A 98 24.74 4.02 -14.06
C GLU A 98 25.14 3.05 -12.94
N GLN A 99 24.23 2.16 -12.52
CA GLN A 99 24.50 1.12 -11.50
C GLN A 99 25.44 0.01 -11.98
N ASN A 100 25.33 -0.46 -13.23
CA ASN A 100 26.27 -1.44 -13.78
C ASN A 100 27.69 -0.86 -13.89
N ASN A 101 27.82 0.40 -14.30
CA ASN A 101 29.11 1.08 -14.35
C ASN A 101 29.75 1.26 -12.96
N LEU A 102 28.95 1.33 -11.88
CA LEU A 102 29.41 1.40 -10.50
C LEU A 102 29.74 0.00 -9.93
N ALA A 103 28.95 -1.02 -10.27
CA ALA A 103 29.16 -2.41 -9.85
C ALA A 103 30.38 -3.05 -10.53
N GLU A 104 30.64 -2.75 -11.81
CA GLU A 104 31.87 -3.18 -12.50
C GLU A 104 33.12 -2.56 -11.85
N LYS A 105 33.05 -1.27 -11.46
CA LYS A 105 34.12 -0.60 -10.70
C LYS A 105 34.35 -1.20 -9.31
N GLN A 106 33.32 -1.72 -8.64
CA GLN A 106 33.47 -2.39 -7.34
C GLN A 106 33.89 -3.86 -7.47
N SER A 107 33.52 -4.52 -8.56
CA SER A 107 33.89 -5.91 -8.89
C SER A 107 35.36 -6.06 -9.23
N GLU A 108 36.02 -5.03 -9.78
CA GLU A 108 37.47 -5.04 -10.01
C GLU A 108 38.29 -4.99 -8.71
N LEU A 109 37.65 -4.70 -7.56
CA LEU A 109 38.30 -4.57 -6.25
C LEU A 109 38.09 -5.75 -5.28
N SER A 110 37.33 -6.79 -5.63
CA SER A 110 37.15 -7.96 -4.74
C SER A 110 36.98 -9.28 -5.51
N SER A 111 38.05 -10.08 -5.55
CA SER A 111 38.01 -11.45 -6.07
C SER A 111 37.89 -12.44 -4.91
N VAL A 112 36.65 -12.77 -4.50
CA VAL A 112 36.35 -13.95 -3.69
C VAL A 112 35.09 -14.63 -4.24
N SER A 113 35.12 -15.95 -4.28
CA SER A 113 34.12 -16.86 -4.85
C SER A 113 32.69 -16.56 -4.39
N LYS A 114 31.85 -16.11 -5.33
CA LYS A 114 30.40 -15.91 -5.16
C LYS A 114 29.69 -17.26 -5.09
N ILE A 115 29.05 -17.58 -3.96
CA ILE A 115 27.98 -18.58 -3.91
C ILE A 115 26.67 -17.80 -4.01
N SER A 116 25.92 -18.01 -5.10
CA SER A 116 24.68 -17.29 -5.36
C SER A 116 23.52 -17.88 -4.56
N PHE A 117 22.59 -17.03 -4.12
CA PHE A 117 21.32 -17.42 -3.49
C PHE A 117 20.52 -18.43 -4.36
N ALA A 118 20.67 -18.34 -5.70
CA ALA A 118 20.10 -19.28 -6.64
C ALA A 118 20.59 -20.73 -6.43
N ASP A 119 21.83 -20.91 -5.95
CA ASP A 119 22.44 -22.23 -5.72
C ASP A 119 21.97 -22.87 -4.41
N VAL A 120 21.61 -22.05 -3.42
CA VAL A 120 21.05 -22.52 -2.14
C VAL A 120 19.56 -22.89 -2.31
N ALA A 121 18.79 -22.06 -3.03
CA ALA A 121 17.39 -22.33 -3.35
C ALA A 121 17.22 -23.61 -4.21
N LYS A 122 18.11 -23.82 -5.20
CA LYS A 122 18.12 -25.05 -6.02
C LYS A 122 18.49 -26.32 -5.24
N LYS A 123 19.29 -26.23 -4.18
CA LYS A 123 19.64 -27.39 -3.33
C LYS A 123 18.46 -27.84 -2.45
N SER A 124 17.57 -26.93 -2.05
CA SER A 124 16.34 -27.26 -1.33
C SER A 124 15.29 -27.97 -2.21
N SER A 125 15.24 -27.64 -3.51
CA SER A 125 14.32 -28.25 -4.49
C SER A 125 14.47 -29.78 -4.63
N ARG A 126 15.65 -30.35 -4.33
CA ARG A 126 15.88 -31.79 -4.48
C ARG A 126 15.31 -32.67 -3.36
N ARG A 127 14.69 -32.11 -2.31
CA ARG A 127 14.14 -32.91 -1.20
C ARG A 127 12.62 -33.01 -1.11
N ASN A 128 11.85 -32.24 -1.88
CA ASN A 128 10.38 -32.26 -1.78
C ASN A 128 9.69 -32.23 -3.16
N ASN A 129 9.91 -33.25 -4.00
CA ASN A 129 9.09 -33.45 -5.20
C ASN A 129 8.59 -34.91 -5.28
N THR A 130 7.45 -35.14 -4.64
CA THR A 130 6.46 -36.16 -5.03
C THR A 130 5.14 -35.67 -4.46
N VAL A 131 4.27 -35.07 -5.27
CA VAL A 131 3.11 -35.69 -5.95
C VAL A 131 2.32 -34.58 -6.67
N PHE A 132 1.73 -34.96 -7.81
CA PHE A 132 0.61 -34.36 -8.55
C PHE A 132 0.94 -33.45 -9.74
N LEU A 133 0.96 -34.07 -10.93
CA LEU A 133 0.04 -33.78 -12.04
C LEU A 133 0.18 -34.86 -13.13
N SER A 134 -0.89 -35.62 -13.43
CA SER A 134 -1.42 -35.76 -14.80
C SER A 134 -2.65 -36.69 -14.90
N SER A 135 -3.69 -36.11 -15.53
CA SER A 135 -4.65 -36.63 -16.53
C SER A 135 -5.37 -37.99 -16.39
N SER A 136 -6.69 -37.86 -16.53
CA SER A 136 -7.73 -38.75 -17.01
C SER A 136 -7.36 -39.81 -18.07
N GLU A 137 -7.97 -41.00 -17.95
CA GLU A 137 -8.62 -41.71 -19.06
C GLU A 137 -9.62 -42.76 -18.54
N ASN A 138 -10.59 -43.09 -19.41
CA ASN A 138 -11.88 -43.71 -19.15
C ASN A 138 -11.89 -45.26 -19.09
N THR A 139 -12.99 -45.75 -18.51
CA THR A 139 -13.79 -46.94 -18.92
C THR A 139 -13.44 -48.38 -18.49
N THR A 140 -14.40 -48.92 -17.69
CA THR A 140 -15.11 -50.22 -17.78
C THR A 140 -14.64 -51.52 -17.09
N PHE A 141 -15.67 -52.15 -16.49
CA PHE A 141 -15.98 -53.58 -16.32
C PHE A 141 -15.73 -54.32 -14.97
N CYS A 142 -16.87 -54.57 -14.30
CA CYS A 142 -17.39 -55.79 -13.67
C CYS A 142 -16.77 -56.47 -12.41
N ASN A 143 -17.67 -56.59 -11.41
CA ASN A 143 -18.13 -57.79 -10.70
C ASN A 143 -17.13 -58.74 -10.01
N ASN A 144 -17.25 -58.84 -8.68
CA ASN A 144 -17.84 -59.98 -7.94
C ASN A 144 -17.47 -59.87 -6.44
N GLU A 145 -18.46 -59.71 -5.55
CA GLU A 145 -19.15 -60.78 -4.81
C GLU A 145 -18.34 -61.34 -3.62
N ARG A 146 -18.73 -60.97 -2.37
CA ARG A 146 -19.30 -61.85 -1.33
C ARG A 146 -19.03 -61.38 0.12
N THR A 147 -20.13 -60.94 0.74
CA THR A 147 -20.67 -61.36 2.05
C THR A 147 -19.71 -61.79 3.17
N LEU A 148 -19.82 -61.14 4.35
CA LEU A 148 -20.50 -61.72 5.54
C LEU A 148 -20.60 -60.72 6.72
N GLN A 149 -21.84 -60.36 7.04
CA GLN A 149 -22.49 -60.22 8.37
C GLN A 149 -21.68 -59.77 9.62
N MET A 150 -21.93 -58.51 9.98
CA MET A 150 -22.39 -57.95 11.29
C MET A 150 -23.08 -58.90 12.32
N PRO A 151 -23.39 -58.54 13.61
CA PRO A 151 -22.99 -57.41 14.48
C PRO A 151 -22.85 -57.79 16.02
N PRO A 152 -23.38 -57.06 17.05
CA PRO A 152 -22.60 -56.38 18.11
C PRO A 152 -23.02 -56.77 19.57
N LYS A 153 -22.52 -56.06 20.61
CA LYS A 153 -23.28 -55.50 21.77
C LYS A 153 -22.43 -55.17 23.03
N THR A 154 -22.51 -53.90 23.43
CA THR A 154 -22.84 -53.33 24.77
C THR A 154 -23.01 -54.24 26.01
N ASN A 155 -22.38 -53.91 27.16
CA ASN A 155 -22.99 -53.18 28.31
C ASN A 155 -22.20 -53.26 29.67
N SER A 156 -22.06 -52.10 30.31
CA SER A 156 -22.20 -51.70 31.74
C SER A 156 -21.86 -52.59 32.98
N HIS A 157 -21.10 -51.92 33.89
CA HIS A 157 -21.30 -51.73 35.35
C HIS A 157 -20.93 -52.77 36.45
N GLN A 158 -20.53 -52.18 37.62
CA GLN A 158 -20.55 -52.63 39.06
C GLN A 158 -19.19 -53.02 39.70
N ILE A 159 -18.86 -52.87 41.00
CA ILE A 159 -19.07 -51.91 42.13
C ILE A 159 -18.13 -52.34 43.32
N THR A 160 -18.03 -51.52 44.39
CA THR A 160 -17.49 -51.72 45.78
C THR A 160 -15.96 -51.62 46.01
N ARG A 161 -15.34 -50.82 46.90
CA ARG A 161 -15.44 -50.35 48.34
C ARG A 161 -14.58 -51.15 49.34
N GLU A 162 -14.00 -50.41 50.32
CA GLU A 162 -13.26 -50.77 51.57
C GLU A 162 -11.72 -50.65 51.54
N LYS A 163 -10.94 -50.20 52.56
CA LYS A 163 -11.14 -49.60 53.91
C LYS A 163 -9.78 -49.06 54.48
N THR A 164 -9.84 -47.93 55.22
CA THR A 164 -9.12 -47.43 56.46
C THR A 164 -7.64 -47.69 56.85
N CYS A 165 -6.91 -46.62 57.25
CA CYS A 165 -6.33 -46.29 58.62
C CYS A 165 -5.47 -44.97 58.57
N ILE A 166 -5.87 -43.77 59.03
CA ILE A 166 -5.83 -43.09 60.38
C ILE A 166 -4.36 -42.94 60.95
N ILE A 167 -3.80 -41.78 61.38
CA ILE A 167 -4.12 -40.88 62.52
C ILE A 167 -3.40 -39.48 62.45
N ASN A 168 -4.19 -38.38 62.57
CA ASN A 168 -4.12 -37.09 63.34
C ASN A 168 -2.86 -36.18 63.41
N SER A 169 -2.92 -34.83 63.60
CA SER A 169 -3.97 -33.93 64.16
C SER A 169 -3.66 -32.42 63.96
N TYR A 170 -4.72 -31.61 63.72
CA TYR A 170 -5.16 -30.32 64.34
C TYR A 170 -4.17 -29.14 64.53
N CYS A 171 -4.53 -27.83 64.52
CA CYS A 171 -5.69 -26.97 64.22
C CYS A 171 -5.12 -25.52 64.24
N GLY A 172 -5.56 -24.55 63.42
CA GLY A 172 -6.55 -23.55 63.84
C GLY A 172 -6.13 -22.12 63.42
N GLN A 173 -7.03 -21.40 62.76
CA GLN A 173 -7.04 -19.95 62.44
C GLN A 173 -7.39 -19.11 63.71
N PRO A 174 -7.35 -17.74 63.79
CA PRO A 174 -7.68 -16.72 62.76
C PRO A 174 -6.91 -15.34 62.83
N GLU A 175 -7.32 -14.38 61.98
CA GLU A 175 -6.85 -12.95 61.86
C GLU A 175 -7.35 -12.02 63.02
N PRO A 176 -7.33 -10.64 63.00
CA PRO A 176 -6.63 -9.57 62.23
C PRO A 176 -6.10 -8.38 63.12
N GLU A 177 -5.72 -7.25 62.47
CA GLU A 177 -5.79 -5.82 62.92
C GLU A 177 -4.62 -5.08 63.64
N ASP A 178 -4.40 -3.87 63.12
CA ASP A 178 -4.03 -2.58 63.76
C ASP A 178 -2.58 -2.04 63.94
N CYS A 179 -2.34 -0.98 63.14
CA CYS A 179 -2.01 0.41 63.55
C CYS A 179 -0.58 0.90 63.86
N VAL A 180 -0.11 1.75 62.92
CA VAL A 180 0.36 3.17 63.05
C VAL A 180 1.57 3.52 63.95
N THR A 181 2.36 4.47 63.40
CA THR A 181 3.28 5.46 64.00
C THR A 181 4.76 5.04 64.09
N CYS A 182 5.77 5.88 63.87
CA CYS A 182 5.95 7.19 63.25
C CYS A 182 7.46 7.53 63.33
N LEU A 183 7.96 8.25 62.33
CA LEU A 183 8.87 9.40 62.43
C LEU A 183 10.35 9.24 62.87
N HIS A 184 11.19 9.62 61.89
CA HIS A 184 12.22 10.69 61.90
C HIS A 184 13.66 10.49 62.40
N SER A 185 14.53 11.05 61.55
CA SER A 185 15.71 11.92 61.84
C SER A 185 16.97 11.22 62.35
N GLU A 186 18.20 11.59 62.02
CA GLU A 186 18.84 12.51 61.06
C GLU A 186 20.37 12.34 61.27
N GLU A 187 21.15 12.90 60.33
CA GLU A 187 22.50 13.47 60.53
C GLU A 187 23.77 12.59 60.67
N ASP A 188 24.52 12.57 59.56
CA ASP A 188 25.86 13.18 59.35
C ASP A 188 26.93 13.20 60.47
N ILE A 189 28.19 12.94 60.06
CA ILE A 189 29.35 13.86 60.08
C ILE A 189 30.71 13.09 60.11
N PHE A 190 31.62 13.56 59.25
CA PHE A 190 33.04 13.21 59.06
C PHE A 190 33.95 13.37 60.30
N HIS A 191 35.04 12.57 60.38
CA HIS A 191 36.35 13.13 60.77
C HIS A 191 37.60 12.32 60.33
N VAL A 192 38.57 13.10 59.84
CA VAL A 192 39.92 12.81 59.34
C VAL A 192 40.95 12.73 60.48
N LYS A 193 42.04 11.92 60.35
CA LYS A 193 43.46 12.30 60.64
C LYS A 193 44.50 11.17 60.44
N SER A 194 45.52 11.46 59.62
CA SER A 194 46.90 10.91 59.58
C SER A 194 47.74 11.42 60.80
N PRO A 195 49.05 11.10 61.07
CA PRO A 195 50.12 10.60 60.17
C PRO A 195 51.19 9.61 60.76
N ALA A 196 52.21 9.31 59.93
CA ALA A 196 53.33 8.35 60.05
C ALA A 196 54.34 8.56 61.22
N PRO A 197 55.35 7.66 61.38
CA PRO A 197 56.68 7.98 60.83
C PRO A 197 57.55 6.79 60.32
N ARG A 198 58.64 7.15 59.61
CA ARG A 198 59.70 6.33 58.96
C ARG A 198 60.88 6.01 59.91
N GLN A 199 61.65 4.94 59.64
CA GLN A 199 63.15 4.96 59.58
C GLN A 199 63.84 3.65 59.08
N ASN A 200 64.52 3.78 57.93
CA ASN A 200 65.89 3.38 57.48
C ASN A 200 66.62 2.02 57.75
N LYS A 201 67.02 1.42 56.60
CA LYS A 201 68.37 0.93 56.11
C LYS A 201 69.01 -0.37 56.68
N ALA A 202 69.28 -1.37 55.80
CA ALA A 202 70.57 -1.56 55.09
C ALA A 202 70.81 -2.96 54.43
N LYS A 203 71.52 -2.93 53.28
CA LYS A 203 72.46 -3.91 52.66
C LYS A 203 71.99 -5.15 51.85
N GLN A 204 72.03 -4.96 50.52
CA GLN A 204 72.79 -5.69 49.48
C GLN A 204 72.80 -7.25 49.45
N SER A 205 72.24 -7.81 48.38
CA SER A 205 72.86 -8.89 47.59
C SER A 205 72.33 -8.90 46.15
N ARG A 206 73.23 -9.15 45.20
CA ARG A 206 73.10 -8.98 43.75
C ARG A 206 72.57 -10.26 43.07
N ARG A 207 71.77 -10.04 42.02
CA ARG A 207 71.56 -10.86 40.81
C ARG A 207 70.78 -12.19 40.93
N SER A 208 69.50 -12.12 40.56
CA SER A 208 69.00 -12.95 39.45
C SER A 208 67.92 -12.18 38.68
N ARG A 209 68.23 -11.87 37.42
CA ARG A 209 67.42 -11.05 36.50
C ARG A 209 66.35 -11.96 35.89
N ARG A 210 65.21 -12.11 36.56
CA ARG A 210 64.00 -12.71 35.96
C ARG A 210 63.08 -11.57 35.56
N LYS A 211 63.03 -11.24 34.27
CA LYS A 211 62.03 -10.34 33.68
C LYS A 211 60.64 -10.91 34.01
N LYS A 212 60.01 -10.39 35.06
CA LYS A 212 58.55 -10.40 35.16
C LYS A 212 58.08 -9.42 34.09
N ASN A 213 57.68 -9.95 32.94
CA ASN A 213 56.81 -9.20 32.05
C ASN A 213 55.55 -8.94 32.86
N SER A 214 55.40 -7.71 33.33
CA SER A 214 54.11 -7.14 33.67
C SER A 214 53.29 -7.16 32.38
N THR A 215 52.53 -8.24 32.16
CA THR A 215 51.27 -8.11 31.46
C THR A 215 50.46 -7.12 32.29
N LEU A 216 50.53 -5.85 31.93
CA LEU A 216 49.40 -4.96 32.11
C LEU A 216 48.19 -5.79 31.67
N ALA A 217 47.25 -6.00 32.57
CA ALA A 217 45.91 -6.32 32.15
C ALA A 217 45.53 -5.21 31.18
N ARG A 218 45.59 -5.49 29.89
CA ARG A 218 44.83 -4.73 28.90
C ARG A 218 43.42 -4.80 29.46
N GLY A 219 42.92 -3.68 30.00
CA GLY A 219 41.51 -3.58 30.33
C GLY A 219 40.77 -4.10 29.11
N GLN A 220 40.00 -5.18 29.27
CA GLN A 220 39.04 -5.55 28.25
C GLN A 220 38.15 -4.31 28.11
N VAL A 221 38.35 -3.56 27.03
CA VAL A 221 37.36 -2.58 26.61
C VAL A 221 36.13 -3.43 26.34
N SER A 222 35.17 -3.40 27.27
CA SER A 222 33.88 -4.04 27.09
C SER A 222 33.25 -3.38 25.87
N MET A 223 33.27 -4.09 24.74
CA MET A 223 32.66 -3.61 23.50
C MET A 223 31.17 -3.47 23.78
N ARG A 224 30.67 -2.23 23.78
CA ARG A 224 29.26 -1.95 24.03
C ARG A 224 28.43 -2.52 22.89
N PRO A 225 27.37 -3.29 23.18
CA PRO A 225 26.54 -3.86 22.12
C PRO A 225 25.74 -2.79 21.39
N VAL A 226 25.31 -3.11 20.17
CA VAL A 226 24.32 -2.34 19.42
C VAL A 226 23.00 -3.10 19.39
N MET A 227 21.89 -2.40 19.59
CA MET A 227 20.56 -2.97 19.46
C MET A 227 20.01 -2.73 18.06
N VAL A 228 19.48 -3.78 17.44
CA VAL A 228 18.75 -3.68 16.16
C VAL A 228 17.29 -4.01 16.44
N TRP A 229 16.41 -3.02 16.36
CA TRP A 229 14.99 -3.22 16.61
C TRP A 229 14.23 -3.50 15.31
N PHE A 230 13.86 -4.76 15.13
CA PHE A 230 13.03 -5.25 14.03
C PHE A 230 11.57 -4.86 14.23
N ARG A 231 10.91 -4.42 13.16
CA ARG A 231 9.53 -3.93 13.12
C ARG A 231 8.80 -4.47 11.90
N ARG A 232 8.99 -3.85 10.72
CA ARG A 232 8.36 -4.20 9.43
C ARG A 232 9.40 -4.51 8.36
N ASP A 233 10.46 -5.16 8.80
CA ASP A 233 11.71 -5.39 8.10
C ASP A 233 12.26 -6.77 8.47
N LEU A 234 11.36 -7.77 8.52
CA LEU A 234 11.61 -9.11 9.04
C LEU A 234 12.42 -9.97 8.05
N ARG A 235 13.62 -9.51 7.72
CA ARG A 235 14.54 -10.14 6.77
C ARG A 235 16.00 -9.90 7.13
N LEU A 236 16.86 -10.77 6.62
CA LEU A 236 18.32 -10.65 6.73
C LEU A 236 18.94 -10.00 5.49
N HIS A 237 18.37 -10.24 4.29
CA HIS A 237 18.85 -9.62 3.05
C HIS A 237 18.38 -8.18 2.95
N ASP A 238 19.21 -7.33 2.35
CA ASP A 238 18.91 -5.93 2.09
C ASP A 238 18.35 -5.20 3.32
N ASN A 239 18.90 -5.42 4.50
CA ASN A 239 18.46 -4.79 5.75
C ASN A 239 19.48 -3.72 6.20
N PRO A 240 19.25 -2.42 5.91
CA PRO A 240 20.20 -1.35 6.23
C PRO A 240 20.50 -1.20 7.72
N ALA A 241 19.50 -1.38 8.59
CA ALA A 241 19.72 -1.32 10.04
C ALA A 241 20.66 -2.44 10.52
N LEU A 242 20.50 -3.65 9.99
CA LEU A 242 21.35 -4.79 10.33
C LEU A 242 22.77 -4.63 9.77
N VAL A 243 22.91 -4.16 8.52
CA VAL A 243 24.21 -3.90 7.89
C VAL A 243 24.93 -2.75 8.61
N GLY A 244 24.24 -1.65 8.91
CA GLY A 244 24.81 -0.54 9.67
C GLY A 244 25.26 -0.95 11.08
N ALA A 245 24.57 -1.90 11.71
CA ALA A 245 25.03 -2.49 12.98
C ALA A 245 26.31 -3.31 12.84
N LEU A 246 26.48 -4.03 11.73
CA LEU A 246 27.68 -4.83 11.44
C LEU A 246 28.92 -3.98 11.17
N GLU A 247 28.73 -2.83 10.53
CA GLU A 247 29.82 -1.87 10.27
C GLU A 247 30.45 -1.33 11.55
N LEU A 248 29.74 -1.36 12.69
CA LEU A 248 30.27 -0.97 13.99
C LEU A 248 31.25 -2.01 14.58
N GLY A 249 31.21 -3.26 14.12
CA GLY A 249 32.12 -4.32 14.59
C GLY A 249 31.93 -4.72 16.07
N VAL A 250 30.75 -4.44 16.65
CA VAL A 250 30.39 -4.73 18.04
C VAL A 250 29.32 -5.84 18.12
N PRO A 251 29.09 -6.46 19.29
CA PRO A 251 27.98 -7.40 19.47
C PRO A 251 26.62 -6.80 19.12
N ILE A 252 25.77 -7.56 18.43
CA ILE A 252 24.44 -7.14 17.98
C ILE A 252 23.37 -7.86 18.79
N ILE A 253 22.41 -7.10 19.31
CA ILE A 253 21.23 -7.61 20.02
C ILE A 253 19.99 -7.33 19.16
N PRO A 254 19.47 -8.35 18.43
CA PRO A 254 18.18 -8.26 17.75
C PRO A 254 17.04 -8.13 18.76
N VAL A 255 16.17 -7.14 18.59
CA VAL A 255 15.05 -6.87 19.50
C VAL A 255 13.75 -6.78 18.71
N PHE A 256 12.66 -7.29 19.28
CA PHE A 256 11.30 -7.03 18.83
C PHE A 256 10.41 -6.62 20.00
N LEU A 257 9.86 -5.41 19.93
CA LEU A 257 8.96 -4.86 20.91
C LEU A 257 7.53 -4.88 20.37
N TRP A 258 6.60 -5.41 21.17
CA TRP A 258 5.18 -5.43 20.85
C TRP A 258 4.39 -4.54 21.80
N SER A 259 3.80 -3.47 21.26
CA SER A 259 2.83 -2.62 21.96
C SER A 259 1.58 -2.47 21.12
N ILE A 260 0.51 -3.19 21.48
CA ILE A 260 -0.76 -3.12 20.75
C ILE A 260 -1.32 -1.70 20.70
N LYS A 261 -1.13 -0.92 21.76
CA LYS A 261 -1.61 0.47 21.86
C LYS A 261 -0.90 1.37 20.86
N GLU A 262 0.43 1.29 20.79
CA GLU A 262 1.22 2.11 19.87
C GLU A 262 1.05 1.65 18.42
N GLU A 263 0.98 0.34 18.16
CA GLU A 263 0.76 -0.19 16.81
C GLU A 263 -0.63 0.13 16.25
N SER A 264 -1.65 0.23 17.11
CA SER A 264 -3.03 0.53 16.67
C SER A 264 -3.29 2.00 16.32
N GLY A 265 -2.53 2.94 16.90
CA GLY A 265 -2.73 4.39 16.76
C GLY A 265 -3.97 4.95 17.49
N GLU A 266 -4.05 6.27 17.64
CA GLU A 266 -5.22 6.95 18.22
C GLU A 266 -6.35 7.09 17.19
N ASN A 267 -7.57 6.72 17.52
CA ASN A 267 -8.79 6.86 16.69
C ASN A 267 -8.83 6.08 15.36
N PHE A 268 -7.80 5.27 15.05
CA PHE A 268 -7.84 4.34 13.93
C PHE A 268 -8.39 3.01 14.40
N THR A 269 -9.45 2.52 13.75
CA THR A 269 -9.97 1.18 14.05
C THR A 269 -9.02 0.13 13.50
N GLN A 270 -8.07 -0.24 14.37
CA GLN A 270 -7.14 -1.38 14.35
C GLN A 270 -6.22 -1.43 13.12
N ALA A 271 -5.16 -0.62 13.13
CA ALA A 271 -4.05 -0.75 12.17
C ALA A 271 -3.45 -2.17 12.10
N THR A 272 -3.68 -3.02 13.11
CA THR A 272 -3.33 -4.44 13.11
C THR A 272 -4.56 -5.34 13.34
N GLY A 273 -4.91 -6.11 12.31
CA GLY A 273 -6.00 -7.08 12.29
C GLY A 273 -5.63 -8.47 12.75
N GLY A 274 -6.62 -9.37 12.84
CA GLY A 274 -6.41 -10.78 13.17
C GLY A 274 -5.43 -11.48 12.21
N ALA A 275 -5.66 -11.36 10.91
CA ALA A 275 -4.85 -12.03 9.89
C ALA A 275 -3.39 -11.52 9.85
N THR A 276 -3.17 -10.20 9.97
CA THR A 276 -1.82 -9.63 10.01
C THR A 276 -1.07 -9.99 11.29
N LYS A 277 -1.72 -9.99 12.46
CA LYS A 277 -1.05 -10.46 13.69
C LYS A 277 -0.69 -11.94 13.63
N TYR A 278 -1.56 -12.77 13.03
CA TYR A 278 -1.24 -14.17 12.78
C TYR A 278 -0.03 -14.32 11.84
N TRP A 279 0.04 -13.54 10.77
CA TRP A 279 1.20 -13.52 9.88
C TRP A 279 2.48 -13.09 10.63
N LEU A 280 2.41 -11.97 11.35
CA LEU A 280 3.52 -11.41 12.12
C LEU A 280 4.12 -12.42 13.09
N HIS A 281 3.28 -13.16 13.82
CA HIS A 281 3.71 -14.25 14.70
C HIS A 281 4.60 -15.27 13.96
N HIS A 282 4.12 -15.80 12.83
CA HIS A 282 4.87 -16.80 12.08
C HIS A 282 6.11 -16.22 11.39
N ALA A 283 6.05 -14.99 10.89
CA ALA A 283 7.21 -14.32 10.31
C ALA A 283 8.33 -14.10 11.35
N LEU A 284 8.00 -13.71 12.58
CA LEU A 284 8.95 -13.60 13.69
C LEU A 284 9.56 -14.95 14.08
N VAL A 285 8.75 -16.01 14.13
CA VAL A 285 9.23 -17.38 14.35
C VAL A 285 10.25 -17.77 13.28
N GLN A 286 9.96 -17.53 12.00
CA GLN A 286 10.85 -17.87 10.89
C GLN A 286 12.14 -17.03 10.89
N LEU A 287 12.06 -15.74 11.19
CA LEU A 287 13.24 -14.87 11.32
C LEU A 287 14.12 -15.32 12.50
N ASN A 288 13.53 -15.59 13.66
CA ASN A 288 14.27 -16.05 14.83
C ASN A 288 14.95 -17.41 14.57
N GLN A 289 14.24 -18.35 13.95
CA GLN A 289 14.84 -19.62 13.53
C GLN A 289 16.02 -19.43 12.58
N SER A 290 15.91 -18.49 11.63
CA SER A 290 16.99 -18.16 10.70
C SER A 290 18.21 -17.59 11.41
N LEU A 291 18.01 -16.69 12.39
CA LEU A 291 19.09 -16.13 13.20
C LEU A 291 19.80 -17.21 14.05
N VAL A 292 19.04 -18.10 14.68
CA VAL A 292 19.58 -19.18 15.52
C VAL A 292 20.40 -20.15 14.68
N GLN A 293 19.84 -20.62 13.57
CA GLN A 293 20.47 -21.63 12.73
C GLN A 293 21.70 -21.10 11.99
N LYS A 294 21.68 -19.86 11.50
CA LYS A 294 22.78 -19.29 10.71
C LYS A 294 23.89 -18.69 11.56
N PHE A 295 23.56 -18.09 12.71
CA PHE A 295 24.49 -17.25 13.46
C PHE A 295 24.58 -17.58 14.96
N GLY A 296 23.76 -18.48 15.49
CA GLY A 296 23.66 -18.68 16.94
C GLY A 296 23.11 -17.45 17.68
N SER A 297 22.44 -16.55 16.96
CA SER A 297 21.81 -15.33 17.49
C SER A 297 20.29 -15.54 17.61
N HIS A 298 19.60 -14.71 18.37
CA HIS A 298 18.13 -14.78 18.49
C HIS A 298 17.54 -13.40 18.77
N ILE A 299 16.22 -13.30 18.60
CA ILE A 299 15.45 -12.08 18.89
C ILE A 299 15.09 -12.05 20.37
N VAL A 300 15.35 -10.91 21.00
CA VAL A 300 14.84 -10.55 22.32
C VAL A 300 13.42 -10.02 22.15
N PHE A 301 12.44 -10.75 22.67
CA PHE A 301 11.03 -10.37 22.59
C PHE A 301 10.59 -9.66 23.87
N ARG A 302 9.91 -8.53 23.72
CA ARG A 302 9.25 -7.81 24.83
C ARG A 302 7.82 -7.45 24.47
N GLU A 303 6.89 -7.74 25.36
CA GLU A 303 5.57 -7.11 25.37
C GLU A 303 5.65 -5.86 26.24
N THR A 304 5.15 -4.73 25.74
CA THR A 304 5.25 -3.46 26.46
C THR A 304 4.06 -2.55 26.20
N HIS A 305 3.84 -1.62 27.14
CA HIS A 305 2.89 -0.53 26.98
C HIS A 305 3.54 0.72 26.39
N SER A 306 4.87 0.83 26.44
CA SER A 306 5.63 1.96 25.93
C SER A 306 6.99 1.51 25.39
N CYS A 307 7.18 1.58 24.07
CA CYS A 307 8.45 1.17 23.47
C CYS A 307 9.63 2.05 23.93
N ALA A 308 9.40 3.34 24.20
CA ALA A 308 10.44 4.25 24.70
C ALA A 308 10.99 3.82 26.06
N LYS A 309 10.11 3.46 27.01
CA LYS A 309 10.53 2.98 28.34
C LYS A 309 11.23 1.62 28.24
N GLU A 310 10.72 0.73 27.40
CA GLU A 310 11.29 -0.61 27.23
C GLU A 310 12.68 -0.57 26.58
N LEU A 311 12.87 0.24 25.54
CA LEU A 311 14.20 0.44 24.95
C LEU A 311 15.19 1.01 25.95
N LEU A 312 14.76 1.99 26.77
CA LEU A 312 15.62 2.54 27.80
C LEU A 312 16.01 1.47 28.83
N SER A 313 15.06 0.64 29.27
CA SER A 313 15.34 -0.48 30.18
C SER A 313 16.33 -1.48 29.58
N LEU A 314 16.15 -1.86 28.31
CA LEU A 314 17.07 -2.75 27.60
C LEU A 314 18.45 -2.15 27.43
N VAL A 315 18.55 -0.84 27.16
CA VAL A 315 19.84 -0.14 27.11
C VAL A 315 20.53 -0.18 28.47
N GLN A 316 19.81 0.05 29.56
CA GLN A 316 20.36 -0.04 30.92
C GLN A 316 20.79 -1.47 31.28
N GLU A 317 20.04 -2.48 30.86
CA GLU A 317 20.33 -3.90 31.09
C GLU A 317 21.57 -4.37 30.30
N THR A 318 21.71 -3.93 29.05
CA THR A 318 22.72 -4.44 28.11
C THR A 318 23.98 -3.57 28.03
N GLY A 319 23.90 -2.31 28.47
CA GLY A 319 24.95 -1.31 28.28
C GLY A 319 25.12 -0.85 26.83
N ALA A 320 24.11 -1.07 25.98
CA ALA A 320 24.13 -0.61 24.59
C ALA A 320 24.13 0.93 24.52
N ASP A 321 24.99 1.51 23.68
CA ASP A 321 25.02 2.96 23.46
C ASP A 321 24.41 3.38 22.12
N THR A 322 23.99 2.41 21.31
CA THR A 322 23.42 2.64 19.98
C THR A 322 22.22 1.74 19.75
N VAL A 323 21.14 2.32 19.26
CA VAL A 323 19.93 1.64 18.78
C VAL A 323 19.75 2.00 17.30
N ILE A 324 19.69 1.00 16.43
CA ILE A 324 19.49 1.17 14.98
C ILE A 324 18.16 0.54 14.59
N VAL A 325 17.40 1.26 13.78
CA VAL A 325 16.08 0.83 13.30
C VAL A 325 15.92 1.12 11.82
N ASN A 326 15.11 0.32 11.13
CA ASN A 326 14.56 0.75 9.85
C ASN A 326 13.33 1.63 10.09
N ALA A 327 13.18 2.68 9.27
CA ALA A 327 12.11 3.66 9.38
C ALA A 327 10.75 3.05 9.00
N VAL A 328 9.71 3.48 9.71
CA VAL A 328 8.30 3.29 9.34
C VAL A 328 7.67 4.66 9.10
N TYR A 329 6.55 4.69 8.40
CA TYR A 329 6.02 5.95 7.82
C TYR A 329 4.61 6.28 8.26
N GLU A 330 3.96 5.42 9.05
CA GLU A 330 2.72 5.76 9.71
C GLU A 330 2.91 6.96 10.64
N PRO A 331 2.07 8.01 10.54
CA PRO A 331 2.28 9.25 11.30
C PRO A 331 2.39 9.05 12.82
N TRP A 332 1.61 8.15 13.41
CA TRP A 332 1.67 7.88 14.84
C TRP A 332 2.91 7.08 15.26
N LEU A 333 3.42 6.20 14.39
CA LEU A 333 4.66 5.47 14.66
C LEU A 333 5.88 6.36 14.45
N ASN A 334 5.84 7.32 13.51
CA ASN A 334 6.90 8.31 13.38
C ASN A 334 6.96 9.21 14.63
N LYS A 335 5.82 9.68 15.14
CA LYS A 335 5.76 10.40 16.43
C LYS A 335 6.32 9.59 17.61
N ARG A 336 6.05 8.28 17.64
CA ARG A 336 6.66 7.36 18.62
C ARG A 336 8.18 7.35 18.48
N ASP A 337 8.69 7.22 17.27
CA ASP A 337 10.13 7.18 17.02
C ASP A 337 10.82 8.51 17.36
N ASP A 338 10.16 9.65 17.17
CA ASP A 338 10.68 10.96 17.57
C ASP A 338 10.77 11.07 19.10
N LEU A 339 9.75 10.63 19.84
CA LEU A 339 9.78 10.53 21.31
C LEU A 339 10.90 9.59 21.79
N ILE A 340 11.10 8.45 21.12
CA ILE A 340 12.17 7.49 21.44
C ILE A 340 13.53 8.14 21.23
N SER A 341 13.73 8.83 20.10
CA SER A 341 14.97 9.55 19.78
C SER A 341 15.30 10.57 20.85
N GLU A 342 14.33 11.40 21.27
CA GLU A 342 14.51 12.39 22.34
C GLU A 342 14.84 11.73 23.69
N THR A 343 14.12 10.67 24.04
CA THR A 343 14.31 9.93 25.30
C THR A 343 15.69 9.32 25.38
N LEU A 344 16.14 8.62 24.33
CA LEU A 344 17.46 7.98 24.27
C LEU A 344 18.59 9.01 24.23
N ARG A 345 18.41 10.13 23.52
CA ARG A 345 19.40 11.21 23.48
C ARG A 345 19.66 11.81 24.87
N SER A 346 18.64 11.89 25.74
CA SER A 346 18.80 12.35 27.13
C SER A 346 19.71 11.46 27.99
N GLN A 347 19.97 10.23 27.52
CA GLN A 347 20.81 9.23 28.18
C GLN A 347 22.12 8.98 27.40
N GLU A 348 22.47 9.87 26.47
CA GLU A 348 23.65 9.75 25.60
C GLU A 348 23.66 8.50 24.71
N VAL A 349 22.48 7.94 24.42
CA VAL A 349 22.31 6.78 23.54
C VAL A 349 21.99 7.27 22.13
N LYS A 350 22.75 6.80 21.14
CA LYS A 350 22.55 7.14 19.73
C LYS A 350 21.36 6.36 19.15
N PHE A 351 20.38 7.05 18.62
CA PHE A 351 19.26 6.46 17.87
C PHE A 351 19.42 6.74 16.37
N THR A 352 19.54 5.69 15.56
CA THR A 352 19.76 5.81 14.10
C THR A 352 18.60 5.19 13.32
N LYS A 353 17.96 5.99 12.45
CA LYS A 353 16.89 5.55 11.54
C LYS A 353 17.47 5.33 10.14
N CYS A 354 17.19 4.18 9.53
CA CYS A 354 17.58 3.86 8.15
C CYS A 354 16.36 3.75 7.23
N HIS A 355 16.42 4.32 6.03
CA HIS A 355 15.38 4.13 5.01
C HIS A 355 15.45 2.72 4.42
N SER A 356 14.31 2.04 4.35
CA SER A 356 14.27 0.67 3.82
C SER A 356 12.90 0.19 3.33
N TYR A 357 11.81 0.71 3.92
CA TYR A 357 10.47 0.18 3.63
C TYR A 357 10.00 0.59 2.23
N CYS A 358 10.08 1.85 1.84
CA CYS A 358 9.71 2.34 0.49
C CYS A 358 10.91 2.35 -0.46
N LEU A 359 10.70 2.54 -1.78
CA LEU A 359 11.80 2.87 -2.72
C LEU A 359 12.20 4.33 -2.60
N HIS A 360 11.21 5.20 -2.41
CA HIS A 360 11.41 6.61 -2.12
C HIS A 360 10.92 6.91 -0.71
N GLU A 361 11.72 7.64 0.06
CA GLU A 361 11.30 8.09 1.38
C GLU A 361 10.15 9.09 1.25
N PRO A 362 8.96 8.84 1.84
CA PRO A 362 7.79 9.70 1.68
C PRO A 362 8.04 11.17 2.03
N ASN A 363 8.83 11.45 3.06
CA ASN A 363 9.16 12.82 3.49
C ASN A 363 10.13 13.55 2.54
N SER A 364 10.86 12.80 1.69
CA SER A 364 11.80 13.39 0.73
C SER A 364 11.13 13.84 -0.58
N VAL A 365 9.91 13.38 -0.85
CA VAL A 365 9.19 13.70 -2.09
C VAL A 365 8.42 15.00 -1.93
N ASN A 366 8.81 16.02 -2.71
CA ASN A 366 8.14 17.32 -2.75
C ASN A 366 7.62 17.66 -4.17
N THR A 367 6.82 18.73 -4.27
CA THR A 367 6.16 19.17 -5.51
C THR A 367 6.89 20.30 -6.24
N GLU A 368 8.09 20.68 -5.78
CA GLU A 368 8.89 21.75 -6.40
C GLU A 368 9.20 21.41 -7.86
N GLY A 369 9.12 22.40 -8.75
CA GLY A 369 9.35 22.22 -10.18
C GLY A 369 8.32 21.35 -10.94
N VAL A 370 7.35 20.74 -10.25
CA VAL A 370 6.25 19.95 -10.85
C VAL A 370 4.89 20.63 -10.63
N GLY A 371 4.71 21.30 -9.50
CA GLY A 371 3.47 21.95 -9.06
C GLY A 371 2.51 20.97 -8.37
N LEU A 372 1.30 21.43 -8.03
CA LEU A 372 0.28 20.63 -7.33
C LEU A 372 -0.72 19.94 -8.27
N ARG A 373 -0.64 20.24 -9.57
CA ARG A 373 -1.59 19.72 -10.57
C ARG A 373 -1.40 18.21 -10.75
N GLY A 374 -2.44 17.45 -10.41
CA GLY A 374 -2.44 15.99 -10.55
C GLY A 374 -2.03 15.24 -9.28
N ILE A 375 -1.93 15.92 -8.14
CA ILE A 375 -1.71 15.30 -6.84
C ILE A 375 -2.67 14.11 -6.62
N GLY A 376 -2.16 13.05 -5.97
CA GLY A 376 -2.90 11.80 -5.80
C GLY A 376 -2.79 10.83 -6.98
N SER A 377 -2.32 11.26 -8.15
CA SER A 377 -2.04 10.32 -9.26
C SER A 377 -0.62 9.78 -9.19
N VAL A 378 -0.45 8.50 -9.53
CA VAL A 378 0.89 7.86 -9.57
C VAL A 378 1.81 8.52 -10.60
N THR A 379 1.27 9.05 -11.70
CA THR A 379 2.07 9.75 -12.71
C THR A 379 2.67 11.03 -12.13
N HIS A 380 1.86 11.82 -11.42
CA HIS A 380 2.34 13.02 -10.74
C HIS A 380 3.40 12.70 -9.69
N PHE A 381 3.15 11.71 -8.84
CA PHE A 381 4.11 11.24 -7.85
C PHE A 381 5.45 10.83 -8.49
N MET A 382 5.41 10.05 -9.57
CA MET A 382 6.62 9.67 -10.30
C MET A 382 7.35 10.88 -10.90
N SER A 383 6.64 11.89 -11.39
CA SER A 383 7.24 13.16 -11.84
C SER A 383 7.93 13.90 -10.69
N CYS A 384 7.31 13.97 -9.50
CA CYS A 384 7.92 14.52 -8.30
C CYS A 384 9.18 13.75 -7.90
N CYS A 385 9.12 12.41 -7.85
CA CYS A 385 10.29 11.57 -7.57
C CYS A 385 11.42 11.80 -8.57
N LYS A 386 11.10 11.95 -9.86
CA LYS A 386 12.11 12.20 -10.90
C LYS A 386 12.74 13.60 -10.79
N ARG A 387 11.96 14.62 -10.44
CA ARG A 387 12.41 16.02 -10.39
C ARG A 387 13.24 16.32 -9.15
N ASN A 388 12.83 15.78 -8.01
CA ASN A 388 13.31 16.19 -6.68
C ASN A 388 14.16 15.10 -6.00
N HIS A 389 14.78 14.22 -6.80
CA HIS A 389 15.47 13.02 -6.32
C HIS A 389 16.74 13.35 -5.54
N PRO A 390 16.83 13.10 -4.22
CA PRO A 390 18.03 13.44 -3.45
C PRO A 390 19.11 12.35 -3.51
N ALA A 391 18.79 11.07 -3.75
CA ALA A 391 19.78 9.98 -3.82
C ALA A 391 19.31 8.80 -4.68
N PRO A 392 20.17 8.17 -5.51
CA PRO A 392 19.82 7.02 -6.36
C PRO A 392 19.23 5.85 -5.54
N ILE A 393 18.25 5.14 -6.11
CA ILE A 393 17.74 3.88 -5.53
C ILE A 393 18.91 2.89 -5.51
N GLY A 394 19.55 2.70 -4.35
CA GLY A 394 20.74 1.84 -4.24
C GLY A 394 20.48 0.38 -4.60
N VAL A 395 21.56 -0.39 -4.78
CA VAL A 395 21.46 -1.85 -4.97
C VAL A 395 21.09 -2.54 -3.65
N PRO A 396 20.33 -3.65 -3.68
CA PRO A 396 20.07 -4.46 -2.49
C PRO A 396 21.38 -4.91 -1.84
N LEU A 397 21.43 -4.84 -0.50
CA LEU A 397 22.58 -5.30 0.29
C LEU A 397 22.54 -6.82 0.48
N ASP A 398 23.71 -7.46 0.47
CA ASP A 398 23.83 -8.87 0.79
C ASP A 398 23.47 -9.15 2.25
N ALA A 399 22.96 -10.35 2.53
CA ALA A 399 22.76 -10.79 3.91
C ALA A 399 24.10 -10.97 4.64
N PRO A 400 24.12 -10.80 5.98
CA PRO A 400 25.32 -11.02 6.76
C PRO A 400 25.89 -12.42 6.62
N GLY A 401 27.23 -12.51 6.50
CA GLY A 401 27.96 -13.78 6.60
C GLY A 401 28.15 -14.24 8.05
N CYS A 402 28.14 -13.33 9.01
CA CYS A 402 28.19 -13.60 10.45
C CYS A 402 27.50 -12.48 11.23
N LEU A 403 27.06 -12.76 12.46
CA LEU A 403 26.56 -11.77 13.41
C LEU A 403 27.32 -11.91 14.73
N PRO A 404 28.07 -10.90 15.19
CA PRO A 404 28.69 -10.92 16.51
C PRO A 404 27.61 -10.95 17.61
N THR A 405 27.64 -11.94 18.50
CA THR A 405 26.66 -12.08 19.59
C THR A 405 27.23 -11.57 20.92
N PRO A 406 26.41 -11.03 21.84
CA PRO A 406 26.87 -10.66 23.16
C PRO A 406 27.22 -11.90 24.01
N SER A 407 28.08 -11.72 25.02
CA SER A 407 28.42 -12.77 25.99
C SER A 407 27.30 -13.00 27.02
N SER A 408 26.50 -11.97 27.29
CA SER A 408 25.32 -12.01 28.15
C SER A 408 24.13 -11.50 27.34
N TRP A 409 23.04 -12.27 27.35
CA TRP A 409 21.79 -11.86 26.72
C TRP A 409 20.87 -11.22 27.76
N PRO A 410 20.12 -10.17 27.39
CA PRO A 410 19.05 -9.67 28.23
C PRO A 410 17.94 -10.72 28.38
N GLU A 411 17.08 -10.55 29.37
CA GLU A 411 15.87 -11.37 29.49
C GLU A 411 15.04 -11.29 28.19
N SER A 412 14.32 -12.35 27.84
CA SER A 412 13.45 -12.38 26.66
C SER A 412 12.15 -13.09 27.02
N ALA A 413 11.03 -12.56 26.56
CA ALA A 413 9.75 -13.23 26.68
C ALA A 413 9.66 -14.40 25.71
N ASP A 414 8.91 -15.45 26.08
CA ASP A 414 8.51 -16.47 25.12
C ASP A 414 7.63 -15.82 24.04
N MET A 415 7.79 -16.23 22.79
CA MET A 415 7.09 -15.63 21.65
C MET A 415 5.57 -15.76 21.80
N GLU A 416 5.09 -16.84 22.42
CA GLU A 416 3.68 -17.07 22.77
C GLU A 416 3.11 -15.99 23.70
N ARG A 417 3.94 -15.37 24.56
CA ARG A 417 3.49 -14.31 25.48
C ARG A 417 3.09 -13.03 24.76
N LEU A 418 3.59 -12.80 23.54
CA LEU A 418 3.18 -11.64 22.72
C LEU A 418 1.71 -11.71 22.28
N ASN A 419 1.05 -12.87 22.41
CA ASN A 419 -0.38 -13.07 22.15
C ASN A 419 -0.85 -12.63 20.75
N LEU A 420 0.04 -12.63 19.75
CA LEU A 420 -0.23 -12.20 18.38
C LEU A 420 -1.22 -13.10 17.64
N ALA A 421 -1.09 -14.42 17.79
CA ALA A 421 -1.91 -15.43 17.10
C ALA A 421 -3.00 -16.03 18.00
N LYS A 422 -3.68 -15.20 18.81
CA LYS A 422 -4.69 -15.67 19.76
C LYS A 422 -5.92 -16.23 19.05
N MET A 423 -6.30 -17.46 19.42
CA MET A 423 -7.49 -18.15 18.92
C MET A 423 -8.66 -18.00 19.89
N PRO A 424 -9.89 -17.79 19.39
CA PRO A 424 -11.07 -17.77 20.25
C PRO A 424 -11.45 -19.19 20.69
N HIS A 425 -12.08 -19.28 21.87
CA HIS A 425 -12.62 -20.53 22.42
C HIS A 425 -14.14 -20.53 22.35
N ARG A 426 -14.72 -21.71 22.11
CA ARG A 426 -16.15 -21.96 22.29
C ARG A 426 -16.51 -22.07 23.77
N LYS A 427 -17.81 -22.05 24.07
CA LYS A 427 -18.35 -22.23 25.43
C LYS A 427 -17.95 -23.57 26.07
N ASP A 428 -17.68 -24.59 25.25
CA ASP A 428 -17.23 -25.92 25.67
C ASP A 428 -15.69 -26.02 25.83
N GLY A 429 -14.96 -24.91 25.67
CA GLY A 429 -13.49 -24.86 25.76
C GLY A 429 -12.76 -25.14 24.45
N THR A 430 -13.45 -25.60 23.40
CA THR A 430 -12.83 -25.94 22.10
C THR A 430 -12.24 -24.70 21.44
N VAL A 431 -10.97 -24.79 21.05
CA VAL A 431 -10.27 -23.73 20.29
C VAL A 431 -10.80 -23.71 18.85
N ILE A 432 -11.18 -22.53 18.35
CA ILE A 432 -11.54 -22.33 16.95
C ILE A 432 -10.28 -21.88 16.19
N ASP A 433 -9.66 -22.79 15.45
CA ASP A 433 -8.53 -22.47 14.56
C ASP A 433 -9.03 -21.88 13.24
N TRP A 434 -9.39 -20.59 13.26
CA TRP A 434 -9.84 -19.87 12.06
C TRP A 434 -8.71 -19.68 11.03
N ALA A 435 -7.44 -19.79 11.45
CA ALA A 435 -6.28 -19.59 10.59
C ALA A 435 -5.73 -20.90 9.98
N ALA A 436 -6.38 -22.04 10.20
CA ALA A 436 -5.90 -23.34 9.75
C ALA A 436 -5.62 -23.40 8.24
N THR A 437 -6.48 -22.78 7.43
CA THR A 437 -6.32 -22.70 5.97
C THR A 437 -5.28 -21.66 5.57
N ILE A 438 -5.22 -20.52 6.24
CA ILE A 438 -4.17 -19.51 6.05
C ILE A 438 -2.79 -20.13 6.27
N ARG A 439 -2.62 -20.91 7.35
CA ARG A 439 -1.38 -21.65 7.65
C ARG A 439 -0.93 -22.56 6.51
N LYS A 440 -1.88 -23.17 5.79
CA LYS A 440 -1.61 -24.06 4.65
C LYS A 440 -1.36 -23.31 3.35
N SER A 441 -1.88 -22.09 3.23
CA SER A 441 -1.80 -21.28 2.01
C SER A 441 -0.47 -20.54 1.86
N TRP A 442 0.29 -20.37 2.94
CA TRP A 442 1.45 -19.48 2.97
C TRP A 442 2.69 -20.11 3.59
N ASP A 443 3.84 -19.80 3.00
CA ASP A 443 5.15 -19.94 3.63
C ASP A 443 5.52 -18.59 4.26
N PHE A 444 5.66 -18.53 5.58
CA PHE A 444 5.89 -17.28 6.31
C PHE A 444 7.37 -16.90 6.40
N SER A 445 8.27 -17.56 5.67
CA SER A 445 9.72 -17.28 5.71
C SER A 445 10.16 -16.24 4.67
N GLU A 446 11.33 -15.65 4.89
CA GLU A 446 12.05 -14.81 3.90
C GLU A 446 12.31 -15.61 2.60
N ASP A 447 12.71 -16.88 2.71
CA ASP A 447 12.90 -17.76 1.55
C ASP A 447 11.58 -18.01 0.79
N GLY A 448 10.46 -18.10 1.52
CA GLY A 448 9.11 -18.17 0.95
C GLY A 448 8.78 -16.95 0.10
N ALA A 449 9.13 -15.75 0.60
CA ALA A 449 8.96 -14.49 -0.13
C ALA A 449 9.72 -14.52 -1.47
N TYR A 450 11.01 -14.89 -1.44
CA TYR A 450 11.84 -14.94 -2.63
C TYR A 450 11.36 -16.00 -3.62
N ARG A 451 10.93 -17.18 -3.13
CA ARG A 451 10.37 -18.24 -3.99
C ARG A 451 9.10 -17.78 -4.72
N CYS A 452 8.21 -17.06 -4.04
CA CYS A 452 7.04 -16.45 -4.67
C CYS A 452 7.45 -15.46 -5.78
N LEU A 453 8.44 -14.60 -5.51
CA LEU A 453 8.96 -13.66 -6.52
C LEU A 453 9.54 -14.40 -7.74
N VAL A 454 10.44 -15.36 -7.53
CA VAL A 454 11.09 -16.10 -8.62
C VAL A 454 10.06 -16.83 -9.48
N ASN A 455 9.14 -17.57 -8.87
CA ASN A 455 8.09 -18.29 -9.60
C ASN A 455 7.26 -17.33 -10.47
N PHE A 456 6.97 -16.13 -9.95
CA PHE A 456 6.29 -15.10 -10.72
C PHE A 456 7.15 -14.57 -11.89
N LEU A 457 8.43 -14.27 -11.66
CA LEU A 457 9.34 -13.75 -12.68
C LEU A 457 9.65 -14.78 -13.79
N GLU A 458 9.58 -16.07 -13.48
CA GLU A 458 9.74 -17.14 -14.46
C GLU A 458 8.54 -17.20 -15.42
N ASP A 459 7.31 -17.24 -14.89
CA ASP A 459 6.11 -17.48 -15.72
C ASP A 459 5.03 -16.41 -15.62
N GLY A 460 4.55 -16.09 -14.41
CA GLY A 460 3.43 -15.17 -14.21
C GLY A 460 3.63 -13.77 -14.82
N ILE A 461 4.87 -13.27 -14.81
CA ILE A 461 5.25 -11.96 -15.36
C ILE A 461 4.96 -11.84 -16.86
N LYS A 462 4.98 -12.96 -17.62
CA LYS A 462 4.71 -12.98 -19.07
C LYS A 462 3.26 -12.55 -19.37
N HIS A 463 2.35 -12.87 -18.45
CA HIS A 463 0.92 -12.62 -18.57
C HIS A 463 0.49 -11.35 -17.81
N TYR A 464 1.27 -10.93 -16.82
CA TYR A 464 0.93 -9.86 -15.88
C TYR A 464 0.40 -8.57 -16.53
N GLU A 465 1.07 -8.07 -17.57
CA GLU A 465 0.72 -6.80 -18.22
C GLU A 465 -0.74 -6.80 -18.72
N LYS A 466 -1.15 -7.89 -19.39
CA LYS A 466 -2.45 -8.03 -20.04
C LYS A 466 -3.50 -8.69 -19.14
N GLU A 467 -3.09 -9.63 -18.32
CA GLU A 467 -4.00 -10.62 -17.69
C GLU A 467 -3.92 -10.66 -16.16
N SER A 468 -3.24 -9.71 -15.49
CA SER A 468 -3.19 -9.64 -14.02
C SER A 468 -4.56 -9.52 -13.31
N GLY A 469 -5.62 -9.19 -14.05
CA GLY A 469 -6.99 -9.19 -13.55
C GLY A 469 -7.65 -10.57 -13.47
N ARG A 470 -7.03 -11.61 -14.04
CA ARG A 470 -7.56 -12.99 -14.02
C ARG A 470 -7.48 -13.57 -12.60
N THR A 471 -8.62 -13.91 -12.05
CA THR A 471 -8.75 -14.52 -10.70
C THR A 471 -8.59 -16.03 -10.76
N ASP A 472 -8.88 -16.64 -11.90
CA ASP A 472 -8.72 -18.07 -12.17
C ASP A 472 -7.28 -18.48 -12.53
N LYS A 473 -6.36 -17.52 -12.68
CA LYS A 473 -4.98 -17.76 -13.11
C LYS A 473 -3.96 -17.13 -12.17
N PRO A 474 -2.80 -17.78 -11.96
CA PRO A 474 -1.74 -17.29 -11.06
C PRO A 474 -0.84 -16.24 -11.76
N TYR A 475 -1.43 -15.21 -12.36
CA TYR A 475 -0.69 -14.20 -13.13
C TYR A 475 -0.24 -12.98 -12.31
N THR A 476 -0.30 -13.07 -10.99
CA THR A 476 0.18 -12.03 -10.06
C THR A 476 1.25 -12.59 -9.13
N SER A 477 2.07 -11.70 -8.54
CA SER A 477 3.26 -12.12 -7.79
C SER A 477 3.00 -12.72 -6.41
N HIS A 478 1.84 -12.42 -5.80
CA HIS A 478 1.46 -12.89 -4.46
C HIS A 478 2.48 -12.48 -3.36
N ILE A 479 3.28 -11.43 -3.59
CA ILE A 479 4.32 -10.97 -2.65
C ILE A 479 3.85 -9.88 -1.68
N SER A 480 2.59 -9.44 -1.74
CA SER A 480 2.10 -8.29 -0.95
C SER A 480 2.23 -8.46 0.57
N PRO A 481 1.95 -9.63 1.19
CA PRO A 481 2.15 -9.79 2.63
C PRO A 481 3.64 -9.68 3.01
N TYR A 482 4.51 -10.25 2.18
CA TYR A 482 5.96 -10.21 2.40
C TYR A 482 6.53 -8.80 2.26
N LEU A 483 6.02 -7.99 1.33
CA LEU A 483 6.38 -6.56 1.24
C LEU A 483 5.88 -5.76 2.45
N HIS A 484 4.71 -6.10 3.00
CA HIS A 484 4.14 -5.42 4.16
C HIS A 484 4.93 -5.68 5.45
N PHE A 485 5.40 -6.91 5.68
CA PHE A 485 6.25 -7.25 6.82
C PHE A 485 7.74 -7.10 6.55
N GLY A 486 8.10 -6.60 5.36
CA GLY A 486 9.49 -6.39 4.93
C GLY A 486 10.33 -7.66 4.93
N GLN A 487 9.71 -8.81 4.64
CA GLN A 487 10.40 -10.07 4.38
C GLN A 487 11.05 -10.10 3.00
N ILE A 488 10.66 -9.18 2.11
CA ILE A 488 11.35 -8.90 0.86
C ILE A 488 11.43 -7.39 0.66
N SER A 489 12.59 -6.89 0.24
CA SER A 489 12.78 -5.47 -0.03
C SER A 489 12.19 -5.10 -1.40
N PRO A 490 11.56 -3.92 -1.54
CA PRO A 490 11.14 -3.43 -2.85
C PRO A 490 12.33 -3.20 -3.79
N ARG A 491 13.54 -2.93 -3.27
CA ARG A 491 14.76 -2.83 -4.08
C ARG A 491 15.13 -4.17 -4.70
N THR A 492 15.01 -5.27 -3.95
CA THR A 492 15.19 -6.63 -4.47
C THR A 492 14.17 -6.93 -5.57
N VAL A 493 12.89 -6.61 -5.36
CA VAL A 493 11.85 -6.81 -6.38
C VAL A 493 12.17 -6.03 -7.66
N LEU A 494 12.60 -4.77 -7.53
CA LEU A 494 12.98 -3.93 -8.66
C LEU A 494 14.21 -4.50 -9.40
N GLN A 495 15.24 -4.90 -8.67
CA GLN A 495 16.48 -5.46 -9.24
C GLN A 495 16.23 -6.81 -9.94
N GLU A 496 15.45 -7.69 -9.35
CA GLU A 496 15.15 -9.00 -9.92
C GLU A 496 14.26 -8.88 -11.17
N ALA A 497 13.24 -8.01 -11.13
CA ALA A 497 12.46 -7.67 -12.32
C ALA A 497 13.35 -7.07 -13.41
N TYR A 498 14.28 -6.20 -12.99
CA TYR A 498 15.52 -5.81 -13.67
C TYR A 498 16.09 -6.86 -14.61
N PHE A 499 16.64 -7.88 -13.95
CA PHE A 499 17.43 -8.93 -14.58
C PHE A 499 16.63 -9.84 -15.50
N THR A 500 15.29 -9.85 -15.42
CA THR A 500 14.47 -10.57 -16.41
C THR A 500 14.58 -9.99 -17.82
N LYS A 501 14.99 -8.72 -17.96
CA LYS A 501 15.00 -7.95 -19.22
C LYS A 501 13.64 -7.94 -19.95
N LYS A 502 12.54 -8.25 -19.24
CA LYS A 502 11.17 -8.20 -19.77
C LYS A 502 10.63 -6.78 -19.59
N ASN A 503 9.88 -6.30 -20.58
CA ASN A 503 9.20 -5.02 -20.47
C ASN A 503 7.92 -5.16 -19.63
N VAL A 504 7.95 -4.72 -18.37
CA VAL A 504 6.84 -4.86 -17.42
C VAL A 504 6.48 -3.56 -16.68
N PRO A 505 6.08 -2.51 -17.42
CA PRO A 505 5.84 -1.19 -16.85
C PRO A 505 4.68 -1.19 -15.84
N LYS A 506 3.64 -2.00 -16.05
CA LYS A 506 2.53 -2.11 -15.09
C LYS A 506 2.97 -2.76 -13.79
N PHE A 507 3.88 -3.75 -13.83
CA PHE A 507 4.36 -4.42 -12.62
C PHE A 507 5.17 -3.45 -11.77
N LEU A 508 6.15 -2.80 -12.37
CA LEU A 508 7.01 -1.83 -11.69
C LEU A 508 6.22 -0.60 -11.20
N ARG A 509 5.23 -0.14 -11.97
CA ARG A 509 4.31 0.92 -11.53
C ARG A 509 3.54 0.55 -10.27
N LYS A 510 3.34 -0.74 -9.95
CA LYS A 510 2.71 -1.13 -8.66
C LYS A 510 3.60 -0.83 -7.45
N LEU A 511 4.92 -0.84 -7.59
CA LEU A 511 5.82 -0.40 -6.52
C LEU A 511 5.64 1.12 -6.29
N ALA A 512 5.55 1.91 -7.36
CA ALA A 512 5.25 3.34 -7.24
C ALA A 512 3.88 3.63 -6.61
N TRP A 513 2.86 2.79 -6.86
CA TRP A 513 1.56 2.89 -6.19
C TRP A 513 1.64 2.68 -4.67
N ARG A 514 2.49 1.75 -4.23
CA ARG A 514 2.74 1.50 -2.81
C ARG A 514 3.38 2.72 -2.16
N ASP A 515 4.43 3.28 -2.77
CA ASP A 515 5.11 4.46 -2.24
C ASP A 515 4.23 5.71 -2.26
N LEU A 516 3.41 5.89 -3.32
CA LEU A 516 2.38 6.92 -3.39
C LEU A 516 1.41 6.82 -2.20
N ALA A 517 0.98 5.61 -1.82
CA ALA A 517 0.05 5.44 -0.70
C ALA A 517 0.65 6.00 0.60
N TYR A 518 1.94 5.76 0.83
CA TYR A 518 2.65 6.30 1.99
C TYR A 518 2.88 7.80 1.91
N TRP A 519 3.21 8.33 0.72
CA TRP A 519 3.28 9.78 0.51
C TRP A 519 1.93 10.45 0.82
N LEU A 520 0.81 9.86 0.36
CA LEU A 520 -0.52 10.36 0.70
C LEU A 520 -0.86 10.21 2.17
N LEU A 521 -0.44 9.14 2.85
CA LEU A 521 -0.70 8.98 4.28
C LEU A 521 0.05 10.03 5.12
N VAL A 522 1.28 10.38 4.74
CA VAL A 522 2.04 11.47 5.37
C VAL A 522 1.32 12.80 5.18
N LEU A 523 0.87 13.08 3.95
CA LEU A 523 0.17 14.33 3.62
C LEU A 523 -1.25 14.42 4.20
N PHE A 524 -1.95 13.30 4.31
CA PHE A 524 -3.33 13.21 4.80
C PHE A 524 -3.44 12.15 5.92
N PRO A 525 -2.89 12.39 7.13
CA PRO A 525 -2.84 11.40 8.22
C PRO A 525 -4.20 10.80 8.62
N HIS A 526 -5.28 11.55 8.41
CA HIS A 526 -6.64 11.13 8.75
C HIS A 526 -7.35 10.33 7.65
N MET A 527 -6.72 10.11 6.48
CA MET A 527 -7.33 9.35 5.38
C MET A 527 -7.78 7.91 5.72
N PRO A 528 -7.22 7.20 6.73
CA PRO A 528 -7.76 5.91 7.13
C PRO A 528 -9.10 5.99 7.87
N SER A 529 -9.45 7.14 8.46
CA SER A 529 -10.64 7.32 9.30
C SER A 529 -11.67 8.29 8.71
N GLU A 530 -11.24 9.25 7.89
CA GLU A 530 -12.10 10.32 7.36
C GLU A 530 -12.00 10.44 5.83
N PRO A 531 -13.10 10.77 5.13
CA PRO A 531 -13.06 11.12 3.72
C PRO A 531 -12.08 12.27 3.43
N ILE A 532 -11.12 12.09 2.52
CA ILE A 532 -10.22 13.17 2.08
C ILE A 532 -11.00 14.33 1.46
N ARG A 533 -12.13 14.06 0.79
CA ARG A 533 -13.03 15.09 0.24
C ARG A 533 -14.08 15.48 1.29
N PRO A 534 -14.02 16.68 1.90
CA PRO A 534 -14.83 17.01 3.07
C PRO A 534 -16.34 16.93 2.83
N ALA A 535 -16.80 17.30 1.63
CA ALA A 535 -18.21 17.24 1.26
C ALA A 535 -18.84 15.85 1.44
N TYR A 536 -18.04 14.77 1.34
CA TYR A 536 -18.51 13.40 1.43
C TYR A 536 -18.64 12.88 2.86
N LYS A 537 -18.20 13.65 3.88
CA LYS A 537 -18.47 13.34 5.29
C LYS A 537 -19.96 13.30 5.60
N ASN A 538 -20.77 14.07 4.86
CA ASN A 538 -22.22 14.16 5.02
C ASN A 538 -23.02 13.32 4.00
N GLN A 539 -22.34 12.44 3.25
CA GLN A 539 -23.04 11.52 2.36
C GLN A 539 -23.93 10.56 3.17
N ARG A 540 -25.16 10.34 2.69
CA ARG A 540 -26.08 9.39 3.29
C ARG A 540 -25.71 7.98 2.87
N TRP A 541 -25.60 7.07 3.83
CA TRP A 541 -25.27 5.68 3.61
C TRP A 541 -26.37 4.76 4.13
N ASN A 542 -26.50 3.59 3.52
CA ASN A 542 -27.31 2.49 4.02
C ASN A 542 -26.63 1.86 5.25
N ASN A 543 -27.41 1.69 6.32
CA ASN A 543 -26.96 1.10 7.59
C ASN A 543 -27.47 -0.33 7.80
N ASP A 544 -27.94 -1.00 6.73
CA ASP A 544 -28.39 -2.39 6.80
C ASP A 544 -27.26 -3.35 7.17
N LYS A 545 -27.28 -3.79 8.44
CA LYS A 545 -26.31 -4.72 9.01
C LYS A 545 -26.39 -6.11 8.39
N ASN A 546 -27.54 -6.51 7.83
CA ASN A 546 -27.70 -7.82 7.19
C ASN A 546 -27.00 -7.82 5.83
N HIS A 547 -27.11 -6.74 5.06
CA HIS A 547 -26.33 -6.57 3.82
C HIS A 547 -24.83 -6.59 4.08
N LEU A 548 -24.35 -5.89 5.11
CA LEU A 548 -22.94 -5.92 5.49
C LEU A 548 -22.48 -7.34 5.84
N LYS A 549 -23.25 -8.07 6.67
CA LYS A 549 -22.94 -9.44 7.06
C LYS A 549 -22.96 -10.42 5.87
N ALA A 550 -23.92 -10.26 4.97
CA ALA A 550 -24.00 -11.08 3.76
C ALA A 550 -22.78 -10.86 2.86
N TRP A 551 -22.35 -9.60 2.69
CA TRP A 551 -21.11 -9.28 1.99
C TRP A 551 -19.88 -9.89 2.68
N GLN A 552 -19.71 -9.68 3.98
CA GLN A 552 -18.58 -10.24 4.76
C GLN A 552 -18.47 -11.77 4.65
N LYS A 553 -19.60 -12.48 4.59
CA LYS A 553 -19.65 -13.94 4.53
C LYS A 553 -19.65 -14.53 3.12
N GLY A 554 -19.69 -13.71 2.08
CA GLY A 554 -19.88 -14.19 0.70
C GLY A 554 -21.22 -14.92 0.52
N LEU A 555 -22.30 -14.27 0.94
CA LEU A 555 -23.69 -14.74 0.84
C LEU A 555 -24.60 -13.69 0.17
N THR A 556 -24.06 -12.96 -0.81
CA THR A 556 -24.77 -11.89 -1.52
C THR A 556 -25.68 -12.41 -2.63
N GLY A 557 -25.45 -13.65 -3.08
CA GLY A 557 -26.11 -14.23 -4.25
C GLY A 557 -25.48 -13.78 -5.57
N TYR A 558 -24.35 -13.05 -5.53
CA TYR A 558 -23.53 -12.69 -6.69
C TYR A 558 -22.24 -13.52 -6.69
N PRO A 559 -22.10 -14.53 -7.56
CA PRO A 559 -21.08 -15.57 -7.43
C PRO A 559 -19.64 -15.10 -7.36
N LEU A 560 -19.24 -14.11 -8.18
CA LEU A 560 -17.88 -13.56 -8.12
C LEU A 560 -17.59 -12.85 -6.80
N VAL A 561 -18.56 -12.07 -6.28
CA VAL A 561 -18.43 -11.36 -5.00
C VAL A 561 -18.30 -12.39 -3.88
N ASP A 562 -19.16 -13.41 -3.89
CA ASP A 562 -19.17 -14.44 -2.87
C ASP A 562 -17.90 -15.29 -2.87
N ALA A 563 -17.44 -15.69 -4.05
CA ALA A 563 -16.18 -16.42 -4.24
C ALA A 563 -15.00 -15.62 -3.69
N ALA A 564 -14.93 -14.33 -4.01
CA ALA A 564 -13.87 -13.45 -3.53
C ALA A 564 -13.89 -13.29 -2.01
N MET A 565 -15.06 -13.06 -1.40
CA MET A 565 -15.17 -12.91 0.05
C MET A 565 -14.84 -14.21 0.79
N ARG A 566 -15.11 -15.37 0.19
CA ARG A 566 -14.71 -16.69 0.72
C ARG A 566 -13.23 -16.97 0.54
N GLU A 567 -12.62 -16.59 -0.58
CA GLU A 567 -11.16 -16.65 -0.78
C GLU A 567 -10.44 -15.82 0.29
N LEU A 568 -10.92 -14.59 0.53
CA LEU A 568 -10.40 -13.71 1.57
C LEU A 568 -10.45 -14.38 2.94
N TRP A 569 -11.61 -14.94 3.32
CA TRP A 569 -11.75 -15.57 4.62
C TRP A 569 -10.85 -16.80 4.80
N LEU A 570 -10.71 -17.62 3.76
CA LEU A 570 -9.98 -18.89 3.84
C LEU A 570 -8.46 -18.71 3.69
N THR A 571 -8.01 -17.74 2.91
CA THR A 571 -6.57 -17.56 2.59
C THR A 571 -5.97 -16.29 3.19
N GLY A 572 -6.80 -15.36 3.64
CA GLY A 572 -6.38 -14.03 4.05
C GLY A 572 -5.95 -13.14 2.88
N TRP A 573 -6.18 -13.53 1.63
CA TRP A 573 -5.75 -12.78 0.46
C TRP A 573 -6.82 -12.77 -0.62
N MET A 574 -6.72 -11.79 -1.51
CA MET A 574 -7.62 -11.65 -2.66
C MET A 574 -6.89 -10.91 -3.79
N ASN A 575 -7.11 -11.32 -5.05
CA ASN A 575 -6.60 -10.61 -6.22
C ASN A 575 -7.09 -9.15 -6.25
N ASN A 576 -6.24 -8.20 -6.68
CA ASN A 576 -6.58 -6.77 -6.69
C ASN A 576 -7.85 -6.46 -7.51
N TYR A 577 -8.09 -7.13 -8.63
CA TYR A 577 -9.29 -6.95 -9.44
C TYR A 577 -10.55 -7.40 -8.68
N ALA A 578 -10.48 -8.54 -7.99
CA ALA A 578 -11.57 -9.00 -7.12
C ALA A 578 -11.80 -8.04 -5.93
N ARG A 579 -10.74 -7.47 -5.33
CA ARG A 579 -10.86 -6.43 -4.29
C ARG A 579 -11.66 -5.22 -4.79
N HIS A 580 -11.42 -4.79 -6.03
CA HIS A 580 -12.17 -3.70 -6.65
C HIS A 580 -13.64 -4.05 -6.88
N VAL A 581 -13.94 -5.28 -7.30
CA VAL A 581 -15.31 -5.77 -7.49
C VAL A 581 -16.06 -5.76 -6.17
N VAL A 582 -15.50 -6.36 -5.11
CA VAL A 582 -16.19 -6.44 -3.83
C VAL A 582 -16.34 -5.07 -3.16
N ALA A 583 -15.36 -4.17 -3.34
CA ALA A 583 -15.45 -2.79 -2.86
C ALA A 583 -16.52 -1.98 -3.62
N SER A 584 -16.56 -2.12 -4.95
CA SER A 584 -17.63 -1.54 -5.79
C SER A 584 -19.00 -2.05 -5.35
N PHE A 585 -19.09 -3.34 -5.03
CA PHE A 585 -20.35 -3.92 -4.59
C PHE A 585 -20.85 -3.36 -3.27
N LEU A 586 -19.95 -3.26 -2.28
CA LEU A 586 -20.28 -2.67 -0.98
C LEU A 586 -20.71 -1.19 -1.11
N VAL A 587 -19.92 -0.39 -1.83
CA VAL A 587 -20.12 1.08 -1.89
C VAL A 587 -21.23 1.46 -2.85
N ALA A 588 -21.25 0.93 -4.07
CA ALA A 588 -22.16 1.40 -5.11
C ALA A 588 -23.50 0.66 -5.16
N TYR A 589 -23.54 -0.63 -4.78
CA TYR A 589 -24.76 -1.45 -4.90
C TYR A 589 -25.45 -1.69 -3.55
N LEU A 590 -24.69 -2.01 -2.51
CA LEU A 590 -25.25 -2.09 -1.15
C LEU A 590 -25.46 -0.70 -0.53
N HIS A 591 -24.74 0.30 -1.05
CA HIS A 591 -24.72 1.67 -0.57
C HIS A 591 -24.24 1.79 0.88
N ILE A 592 -23.28 0.96 1.28
CA ILE A 592 -22.71 0.93 2.63
C ILE A 592 -21.42 1.74 2.66
N HIS A 593 -21.20 2.48 3.76
CA HIS A 593 -20.03 3.32 3.94
C HIS A 593 -18.72 2.51 3.81
N TRP A 594 -17.78 3.02 3.00
CA TRP A 594 -16.51 2.36 2.67
C TRP A 594 -15.69 1.95 3.90
N ILE A 595 -15.76 2.74 4.99
CA ILE A 595 -15.09 2.43 6.28
C ILE A 595 -15.38 1.03 6.81
N HIS A 596 -16.58 0.47 6.56
CA HIS A 596 -16.90 -0.89 6.99
C HIS A 596 -16.12 -1.93 6.20
N GLY A 597 -15.94 -1.69 4.90
CA GLY A 597 -15.09 -2.49 4.03
C GLY A 597 -13.61 -2.36 4.39
N TYR A 598 -13.14 -1.14 4.62
CA TYR A 598 -11.78 -0.86 5.11
C TYR A 598 -11.47 -1.65 6.38
N ARG A 599 -12.33 -1.57 7.39
CA ARG A 599 -12.18 -2.30 8.67
C ARG A 599 -12.18 -3.82 8.48
N TRP A 600 -13.08 -4.34 7.66
CA TRP A 600 -13.13 -5.77 7.37
C TRP A 600 -11.85 -6.25 6.70
N PHE A 601 -11.36 -5.49 5.71
CA PHE A 601 -10.11 -5.77 5.02
C PHE A 601 -8.92 -5.66 5.97
N GLN A 602 -8.93 -4.68 6.88
CA GLN A 602 -7.87 -4.51 7.87
C GLN A 602 -7.78 -5.70 8.83
N ASP A 603 -8.91 -6.32 9.17
CA ASP A 603 -8.96 -7.48 10.06
C ASP A 603 -8.60 -8.81 9.37
N THR A 604 -8.98 -8.96 8.10
CA THR A 604 -8.98 -10.26 7.41
C THR A 604 -7.88 -10.45 6.35
N LEU A 605 -7.25 -9.37 5.87
CA LEU A 605 -6.14 -9.49 4.92
C LEU A 605 -4.82 -9.77 5.64
N VAL A 606 -4.02 -10.71 5.12
CA VAL A 606 -2.63 -10.92 5.56
C VAL A 606 -1.68 -9.82 5.07
N ASP A 607 -2.09 -9.04 4.06
CA ASP A 607 -1.36 -7.89 3.53
C ASP A 607 -2.01 -6.55 3.88
N ALA A 608 -2.74 -6.49 5.01
CA ALA A 608 -3.44 -5.28 5.42
C ALA A 608 -2.48 -4.13 5.79
N ASP A 609 -2.18 -3.28 4.80
CA ASP A 609 -1.38 -2.08 4.96
C ASP A 609 -2.27 -0.84 5.09
N VAL A 610 -2.11 -0.06 6.17
CA VAL A 610 -2.98 1.08 6.47
C VAL A 610 -2.98 2.14 5.36
N ALA A 611 -1.83 2.43 4.75
CA ALA A 611 -1.70 3.45 3.72
C ALA A 611 -2.39 2.98 2.44
N ILE A 612 -2.04 1.77 1.97
CA ILE A 612 -2.59 1.19 0.74
C ILE A 612 -4.09 0.95 0.89
N ASN A 613 -4.52 0.31 1.98
CA ASN A 613 -5.93 -0.02 2.21
C ASN A 613 -6.78 1.27 2.30
N ALA A 614 -6.32 2.30 3.02
CA ALA A 614 -7.01 3.58 3.08
C ALA A 614 -7.11 4.25 1.70
N MET A 615 -6.01 4.36 0.97
CA MET A 615 -6.00 4.98 -0.36
C MET A 615 -6.97 4.29 -1.32
N MET A 616 -6.98 2.96 -1.30
CA MET A 616 -7.81 2.16 -2.19
C MET A 616 -9.29 2.25 -1.84
N TRP A 617 -9.65 2.20 -0.56
CA TRP A 617 -11.05 2.38 -0.12
C TRP A 617 -11.55 3.81 -0.28
N GLN A 618 -10.70 4.82 -0.14
CA GLN A 618 -11.05 6.21 -0.47
C GLN A 618 -11.37 6.33 -1.96
N ASN A 619 -10.53 5.77 -2.84
CA ASN A 619 -10.78 5.76 -4.28
C ASN A 619 -12.09 5.04 -4.62
N GLY A 620 -12.33 3.86 -4.05
CA GLY A 620 -13.59 3.11 -4.22
C GLY A 620 -14.81 3.83 -3.64
N GLY A 621 -14.64 4.46 -2.48
CA GLY A 621 -15.61 5.26 -1.72
C GLY A 621 -15.85 6.66 -2.28
N MET A 622 -15.37 6.94 -3.50
CA MET A 622 -15.52 8.22 -4.22
C MET A 622 -14.81 9.42 -3.59
N SER A 623 -14.07 9.24 -2.49
CA SER A 623 -13.42 10.29 -1.71
C SER A 623 -11.92 10.46 -1.98
N GLY A 624 -11.32 9.52 -2.71
CA GLY A 624 -9.88 9.55 -3.02
C GLY A 624 -9.46 10.72 -3.93
N LEU A 625 -8.16 10.99 -3.96
CA LEU A 625 -7.58 12.10 -4.75
C LEU A 625 -7.38 11.74 -6.23
N ASP A 626 -7.20 10.46 -6.55
CA ASP A 626 -6.96 10.03 -7.92
C ASP A 626 -8.25 9.93 -8.76
N HIS A 627 -8.05 9.93 -10.07
CA HIS A 627 -9.02 9.76 -11.15
C HIS A 627 -9.66 8.38 -11.23
N TRP A 628 -9.33 7.45 -10.33
CA TRP A 628 -9.56 6.03 -10.54
C TRP A 628 -11.06 5.72 -10.48
N ASN A 629 -11.66 5.67 -11.66
CA ASN A 629 -13.06 5.36 -11.87
C ASN A 629 -13.23 3.86 -12.10
N PHE A 630 -13.72 3.16 -11.09
CA PHE A 630 -14.31 1.85 -11.31
C PHE A 630 -15.50 1.69 -10.36
N VAL A 631 -16.70 1.71 -10.94
CA VAL A 631 -17.80 0.96 -10.34
C VAL A 631 -17.94 -0.26 -11.21
N MET A 632 -17.50 -1.40 -10.67
CA MET A 632 -17.40 -2.66 -11.40
C MET A 632 -18.71 -3.42 -11.28
N HIS A 633 -19.35 -3.69 -12.41
CA HIS A 633 -20.56 -4.53 -12.44
C HIS A 633 -20.16 -5.98 -12.10
N PRO A 634 -20.75 -6.62 -11.07
CA PRO A 634 -20.26 -7.89 -10.55
C PRO A 634 -20.35 -9.04 -11.56
N VAL A 635 -21.29 -8.99 -12.50
CA VAL A 635 -21.44 -10.02 -13.55
C VAL A 635 -20.47 -9.76 -14.71
N ASP A 636 -20.36 -8.52 -15.17
CA ASP A 636 -19.52 -8.18 -16.35
C ASP A 636 -18.04 -8.35 -16.00
N SER A 637 -17.69 -7.97 -14.76
CA SER A 637 -16.34 -8.17 -14.22
C SER A 637 -15.99 -9.65 -14.13
N ALA A 638 -16.96 -10.53 -13.83
CA ALA A 638 -16.75 -11.97 -13.79
C ALA A 638 -16.43 -12.55 -15.17
N LEU A 639 -17.10 -12.07 -16.22
CA LEU A 639 -16.77 -12.47 -17.60
C LEU A 639 -15.34 -12.07 -18.01
N THR A 640 -14.79 -11.03 -17.38
CA THR A 640 -13.40 -10.58 -17.62
C THR A 640 -12.38 -11.40 -16.80
N CYS A 641 -12.65 -11.62 -15.52
CA CYS A 641 -11.66 -12.18 -14.58
C CYS A 641 -11.81 -13.68 -14.29
N ASP A 642 -12.94 -14.29 -14.65
CA ASP A 642 -13.24 -15.72 -14.48
C ASP A 642 -14.20 -16.19 -15.59
N PRO A 643 -13.79 -16.12 -16.88
CA PRO A 643 -14.69 -16.30 -18.02
C PRO A 643 -15.44 -17.65 -18.04
N ASN A 644 -14.84 -18.70 -17.47
CA ASN A 644 -15.41 -20.05 -17.40
C ASN A 644 -15.95 -20.42 -16.01
N GLY A 645 -15.96 -19.47 -15.07
CA GLY A 645 -16.46 -19.72 -13.72
C GLY A 645 -15.57 -20.60 -12.84
N SER A 646 -14.36 -20.96 -13.27
CA SER A 646 -13.47 -21.87 -12.52
C SER A 646 -13.09 -21.34 -11.13
N TYR A 647 -12.92 -20.02 -10.99
CA TYR A 647 -12.67 -19.38 -9.69
C TYR A 647 -13.94 -19.45 -8.81
N VAL A 648 -15.11 -19.16 -9.38
CA VAL A 648 -16.39 -19.31 -8.68
C VAL A 648 -16.62 -20.76 -8.23
N ARG A 649 -16.40 -21.75 -9.09
CA ARG A 649 -16.57 -23.18 -8.75
C ARG A 649 -15.65 -23.61 -7.62
N LYS A 650 -14.44 -23.05 -7.54
CA LYS A 650 -13.48 -23.36 -6.48
C LYS A 650 -13.96 -22.85 -5.11
N TRP A 651 -14.46 -21.62 -5.05
CA TRP A 651 -14.79 -20.96 -3.77
C TRP A 651 -16.27 -21.03 -3.38
N CYS A 652 -17.14 -21.28 -4.36
CA CYS A 652 -18.57 -21.58 -4.21
C CYS A 652 -18.84 -22.98 -4.80
N PRO A 653 -18.37 -24.07 -4.16
CA PRO A 653 -18.51 -25.42 -4.68
C PRO A 653 -19.98 -25.86 -4.85
N GLU A 654 -20.92 -25.24 -4.13
CA GLU A 654 -22.35 -25.43 -4.33
C GLU A 654 -22.86 -24.94 -5.70
N LEU A 655 -22.05 -24.18 -6.46
CA LEU A 655 -22.34 -23.79 -7.83
C LEU A 655 -21.57 -24.61 -8.87
N ALA A 656 -20.74 -25.58 -8.42
CA ALA A 656 -19.82 -26.32 -9.29
C ALA A 656 -20.51 -27.10 -10.41
N GLY A 657 -21.79 -27.46 -10.26
CA GLY A 657 -22.59 -28.16 -11.27
C GLY A 657 -23.27 -27.27 -12.31
N LEU A 658 -23.24 -25.94 -12.19
CA LEU A 658 -23.90 -25.05 -13.16
C LEU A 658 -23.14 -24.98 -14.49
N PRO A 659 -23.80 -24.85 -15.65
CA PRO A 659 -23.12 -24.53 -16.90
C PRO A 659 -22.40 -23.19 -16.85
N ASP A 660 -21.31 -23.02 -17.63
CA ASP A 660 -20.53 -21.77 -17.72
C ASP A 660 -21.40 -20.55 -18.02
N GLU A 661 -22.45 -20.72 -18.84
CA GLU A 661 -23.37 -19.64 -19.16
C GLU A 661 -24.06 -19.08 -17.91
N TYR A 662 -24.39 -19.91 -16.93
CA TYR A 662 -25.17 -19.52 -15.75
C TYR A 662 -24.34 -19.33 -14.49
N ILE A 663 -23.05 -19.70 -14.48
CA ILE A 663 -22.21 -19.70 -13.28
C ILE A 663 -22.13 -18.33 -12.59
N HIS A 664 -22.18 -17.24 -13.37
CA HIS A 664 -22.17 -15.85 -12.87
C HIS A 664 -23.55 -15.20 -12.76
N LYS A 665 -24.59 -15.91 -13.20
CA LYS A 665 -25.99 -15.46 -13.20
C LYS A 665 -26.95 -16.60 -12.83
N PRO A 666 -26.77 -17.28 -11.68
CA PRO A 666 -27.54 -18.47 -11.32
C PRO A 666 -29.05 -18.21 -11.29
N TRP A 667 -29.49 -16.99 -10.96
CA TRP A 667 -30.90 -16.60 -10.97
C TRP A 667 -31.57 -16.59 -12.36
N LYS A 668 -30.80 -16.66 -13.46
CA LYS A 668 -31.35 -16.83 -14.82
C LYS A 668 -31.51 -18.29 -15.22
N CYS A 669 -31.07 -19.23 -14.39
CA CYS A 669 -31.11 -20.65 -14.65
C CYS A 669 -32.51 -21.21 -14.38
N ALA A 670 -32.94 -22.21 -15.16
CA ALA A 670 -34.24 -22.84 -14.94
C ALA A 670 -34.26 -23.54 -13.56
N PRO A 671 -35.39 -23.56 -12.84
CA PRO A 671 -35.47 -24.20 -11.52
C PRO A 671 -35.02 -25.67 -11.50
N SER A 672 -35.19 -26.41 -12.61
CA SER A 672 -34.72 -27.79 -12.75
C SER A 672 -33.20 -27.92 -12.79
N GLN A 673 -32.50 -26.96 -13.39
CA GLN A 673 -31.04 -26.92 -13.47
C GLN A 673 -30.43 -26.44 -12.14
N LEU A 674 -31.05 -25.47 -11.46
CA LEU A 674 -30.65 -25.05 -10.12
C LEU A 674 -30.73 -26.19 -9.11
N ARG A 675 -31.82 -26.98 -9.14
CA ARG A 675 -31.97 -28.17 -8.28
C ARG A 675 -30.88 -29.22 -8.49
N ARG A 676 -30.31 -29.31 -9.70
CA ARG A 676 -29.21 -30.24 -10.01
C ARG A 676 -27.84 -29.72 -9.58
N ALA A 677 -27.68 -28.40 -9.45
CA ALA A 677 -26.42 -27.77 -9.06
C ALA A 677 -26.21 -27.70 -7.54
N GLY A 678 -27.29 -27.80 -6.76
CA GLY A 678 -27.28 -27.70 -5.29
C GLY A 678 -28.25 -26.61 -4.83
N GLN A 679 -29.10 -26.90 -3.83
CA GLN A 679 -30.17 -25.98 -3.40
C GLN A 679 -29.70 -24.87 -2.44
N ASP A 680 -28.42 -24.82 -2.09
CA ASP A 680 -27.94 -24.10 -0.90
C ASP A 680 -27.28 -22.74 -1.19
N TYR A 681 -27.38 -22.22 -2.42
CA TYR A 681 -26.82 -20.89 -2.75
C TYR A 681 -27.85 -19.76 -2.54
N PRO A 682 -27.49 -18.65 -1.85
CA PRO A 682 -28.44 -17.60 -1.50
C PRO A 682 -29.02 -16.88 -2.71
N HIS A 683 -30.28 -16.45 -2.59
CA HIS A 683 -30.87 -15.49 -3.52
C HIS A 683 -30.13 -14.15 -3.46
N ARG A 684 -30.13 -13.43 -4.59
CA ARG A 684 -29.52 -12.10 -4.68
C ARG A 684 -30.16 -11.13 -3.68
N ILE A 685 -29.32 -10.51 -2.85
CA ILE A 685 -29.74 -9.49 -1.87
C ILE A 685 -30.09 -8.15 -2.53
N VAL A 686 -29.66 -7.93 -3.78
CA VAL A 686 -30.04 -6.79 -4.62
C VAL A 686 -30.60 -7.33 -5.93
N GLN A 687 -31.84 -6.94 -6.28
CA GLN A 687 -32.48 -7.38 -7.52
C GLN A 687 -32.12 -6.51 -8.73
N ASP A 688 -32.14 -5.20 -8.55
CA ASP A 688 -31.81 -4.21 -9.58
C ASP A 688 -30.53 -3.45 -9.20
N LEU A 689 -29.42 -3.77 -9.87
CA LEU A 689 -28.13 -3.09 -9.64
C LEU A 689 -28.09 -1.68 -10.19
N GLU A 690 -28.85 -1.40 -11.26
CA GLU A 690 -28.83 -0.09 -11.92
C GLU A 690 -29.61 0.93 -11.08
N GLU A 691 -30.76 0.53 -10.53
CA GLU A 691 -31.52 1.34 -9.57
C GLU A 691 -30.64 1.73 -8.36
N ARG A 692 -29.95 0.75 -7.77
CA ARG A 692 -29.07 0.98 -6.62
C ARG A 692 -27.93 1.94 -6.95
N ARG A 693 -27.36 1.81 -8.14
CA ARG A 693 -26.31 2.69 -8.63
C ARG A 693 -26.82 4.12 -8.84
N GLU A 694 -27.99 4.28 -9.44
CA GLU A 694 -28.61 5.60 -9.62
C GLU A 694 -28.85 6.29 -8.28
N GLN A 695 -29.34 5.56 -7.28
CA GLN A 695 -29.56 6.11 -5.94
C GLN A 695 -28.23 6.57 -5.31
N SER A 696 -27.18 5.74 -5.35
CA SER A 696 -25.86 6.13 -4.83
C SER A 696 -25.33 7.40 -5.52
N LEU A 697 -25.54 7.56 -6.83
CA LEU A 697 -25.14 8.76 -7.56
C LEU A 697 -25.95 10.00 -7.14
N LYS A 698 -27.25 9.86 -6.85
CA LYS A 698 -28.08 10.97 -6.35
C LYS A 698 -27.60 11.46 -4.99
N ASP A 699 -27.29 10.56 -4.08
CA ASP A 699 -26.84 10.90 -2.72
C ASP A 699 -25.48 11.64 -2.72
N VAL A 700 -24.57 11.26 -3.63
CA VAL A 700 -23.30 12.01 -3.83
C VAL A 700 -23.55 13.40 -4.38
N VAL A 701 -24.48 13.55 -5.33
CA VAL A 701 -24.85 14.87 -5.87
C VAL A 701 -25.47 15.75 -4.78
N GLU A 702 -26.35 15.20 -3.94
CA GLU A 702 -26.94 15.91 -2.80
C GLU A 702 -25.87 16.37 -1.81
N ALA A 703 -24.90 15.51 -1.48
CA ALA A 703 -23.78 15.86 -0.60
C ALA A 703 -22.96 17.04 -1.17
N ARG A 704 -22.69 17.04 -2.48
CA ARG A 704 -21.96 18.14 -3.15
C ARG A 704 -22.76 19.44 -3.17
N GLN A 705 -24.08 19.36 -3.39
CA GLN A 705 -24.96 20.52 -3.40
C GLN A 705 -25.06 21.19 -2.02
N LYS A 706 -24.98 20.40 -0.95
CA LYS A 706 -24.96 20.90 0.44
C LYS A 706 -23.65 21.59 0.84
N HIS A 707 -22.59 21.37 0.07
CA HIS A 707 -21.23 21.87 0.36
C HIS A 707 -20.62 22.60 -0.84
N PRO A 708 -21.24 23.70 -1.33
CA PRO A 708 -20.73 24.45 -2.48
C PRO A 708 -19.36 25.09 -2.22
N GLU A 709 -18.93 25.25 -0.97
CA GLU A 709 -17.60 25.72 -0.57
C GLU A 709 -16.47 24.76 -0.99
N TYR A 710 -16.78 23.47 -1.16
CA TYR A 710 -15.85 22.46 -1.63
C TYR A 710 -16.03 22.11 -3.11
N LEU A 711 -16.64 23.02 -3.89
CA LEU A 711 -16.89 22.82 -5.31
C LEU A 711 -16.37 24.02 -6.11
N ASP A 712 -15.47 23.76 -7.06
CA ASP A 712 -15.09 24.77 -8.04
C ASP A 712 -16.25 24.99 -9.02
N LYS A 713 -16.81 26.20 -9.02
CA LYS A 713 -17.94 26.58 -9.88
C LYS A 713 -17.59 26.59 -11.36
N VAL A 714 -16.32 26.74 -11.72
CA VAL A 714 -15.88 26.84 -13.13
C VAL A 714 -15.61 25.46 -13.71
N SER A 715 -14.73 24.68 -13.08
CA SER A 715 -14.38 23.35 -13.59
C SER A 715 -15.34 22.26 -13.12
N GLY A 716 -16.10 22.48 -12.05
CA GLY A 716 -16.95 21.47 -11.41
C GLY A 716 -16.15 20.40 -10.63
N CYS A 717 -14.85 20.62 -10.43
CA CYS A 717 -14.00 19.77 -9.59
C CYS A 717 -14.27 20.02 -8.11
N ASP A 718 -14.05 19.01 -7.29
CA ASP A 718 -14.10 19.12 -5.84
C ASP A 718 -12.82 19.80 -5.37
N MET A 719 -12.96 20.52 -4.28
CA MET A 719 -11.88 21.26 -3.64
C MET A 719 -11.53 20.56 -2.33
N VAL A 720 -10.24 20.31 -2.11
CA VAL A 720 -9.72 19.67 -0.90
C VAL A 720 -8.81 20.66 -0.17
N PRO A 721 -8.91 20.78 1.17
CA PRO A 721 -7.97 21.57 1.94
C PRO A 721 -6.52 21.15 1.69
N ILE A 722 -5.65 22.12 1.42
CA ILE A 722 -4.20 21.86 1.27
C ILE A 722 -3.63 21.51 2.63
N PRO A 723 -2.96 20.35 2.79
CA PRO A 723 -2.25 20.02 4.02
C PRO A 723 -1.17 21.05 4.36
N ASP A 724 -0.99 21.36 5.64
CA ASP A 724 -0.01 22.35 6.12
C ASP A 724 1.40 22.09 5.58
N GLN A 725 1.81 20.81 5.51
CA GLN A 725 3.11 20.41 4.96
C GLN A 725 3.25 20.80 3.47
N LEU A 726 2.21 20.60 2.66
CA LEU A 726 2.22 21.02 1.26
C LEU A 726 2.16 22.53 1.11
N LEU A 727 1.43 23.21 2.00
CA LEU A 727 1.33 24.65 2.01
C LEU A 727 2.70 25.29 2.31
N ALA A 728 3.42 24.81 3.32
CA ALA A 728 4.77 25.25 3.65
C ALA A 728 5.73 25.06 2.47
N LEU A 729 5.71 23.88 1.83
CA LEU A 729 6.51 23.60 0.64
C LEU A 729 6.17 24.53 -0.53
N THR A 730 4.88 24.82 -0.74
CA THR A 730 4.43 25.66 -1.85
C THR A 730 4.77 27.14 -1.64
N LEU A 731 4.79 27.60 -0.38
CA LEU A 731 5.12 28.97 -0.02
C LEU A 731 6.63 29.22 0.15
N GLY A 732 7.47 28.18 0.03
CA GLY A 732 8.92 28.29 0.22
C GLY A 732 9.35 28.47 1.68
N CYS A 733 8.45 28.21 2.64
CA CYS A 733 8.76 28.24 4.07
C CYS A 733 9.56 26.98 4.41
N THR A 734 10.87 27.13 4.63
CA THR A 734 11.74 26.01 5.05
C THR A 734 11.95 26.09 6.55
N ASN A 735 11.60 25.00 7.25
CA ASN A 735 11.74 24.75 8.69
C ASN A 735 10.75 25.46 9.63
N GLY A 736 9.93 24.63 10.29
CA GLY A 736 9.64 24.65 11.74
C GLY A 736 8.95 25.85 12.41
N ASP A 737 9.35 27.08 12.12
CA ASP A 737 9.10 28.23 13.01
C ASP A 737 8.43 29.44 12.33
N ASP A 738 8.18 29.42 11.03
CA ASP A 738 7.43 30.49 10.37
C ASP A 738 5.93 30.22 10.45
N GLU A 739 5.23 31.01 11.28
CA GLU A 739 3.76 31.06 11.32
C GLU A 739 3.22 31.23 9.89
N VAL A 740 2.74 30.14 9.31
CA VAL A 740 2.10 30.16 7.99
C VAL A 740 0.92 31.12 8.06
N VAL A 741 1.04 32.28 7.42
CA VAL A 741 0.03 33.34 7.42
C VAL A 741 -1.29 32.81 6.86
N LYS A 742 -2.25 32.56 7.76
CA LYS A 742 -3.61 32.13 7.40
C LYS A 742 -4.43 33.36 7.00
N ASN A 743 -5.13 33.30 5.86
CA ASN A 743 -6.05 34.36 5.44
C ASN A 743 -7.32 34.39 6.30
N GLN A 744 -8.17 35.40 6.11
CA GLN A 744 -9.38 35.66 6.92
C GLN A 744 -10.47 34.55 6.86
N THR A 745 -10.31 33.53 6.00
CA THR A 745 -11.15 32.30 5.95
C THR A 745 -10.45 31.04 6.45
N GLY A 746 -9.13 31.06 6.65
CA GLY A 746 -8.38 30.09 7.44
C GLY A 746 -7.82 28.83 6.73
N CYS A 747 -8.09 28.56 5.44
CA CYS A 747 -7.54 27.37 4.72
C CYS A 747 -7.40 27.61 3.20
N PHE A 748 -6.29 27.16 2.58
CA PHE A 748 -6.15 27.11 1.12
C PHE A 748 -6.80 25.84 0.55
N LEU A 749 -7.48 25.97 -0.59
CA LEU A 749 -8.17 24.85 -1.23
C LEU A 749 -7.50 24.49 -2.56
N LEU A 750 -7.28 23.20 -2.79
CA LEU A 750 -6.72 22.66 -4.02
C LEU A 750 -7.83 21.99 -4.85
N PRO A 751 -8.04 22.40 -6.12
CA PRO A 751 -8.89 21.65 -7.02
C PRO A 751 -8.28 20.28 -7.29
N VAL A 752 -9.02 19.24 -6.92
CA VAL A 752 -8.65 17.85 -7.18
C VAL A 752 -9.57 17.30 -8.25
N ILE A 753 -9.05 16.41 -9.06
CA ILE A 753 -9.81 15.96 -10.22
C ILE A 753 -11.01 15.15 -9.75
N THR A 754 -12.19 15.56 -10.18
CA THR A 754 -13.46 14.90 -9.85
C THR A 754 -13.92 14.00 -10.96
N ARG A 755 -14.62 12.93 -10.57
CA ARG A 755 -15.20 11.99 -11.52
C ARG A 755 -16.10 12.72 -12.52
N LYS A 756 -16.02 12.32 -13.78
CA LYS A 756 -16.75 12.99 -14.87
C LYS A 756 -18.26 12.92 -14.67
N GLU A 757 -18.78 11.84 -14.08
CA GLU A 757 -20.20 11.73 -13.75
C GLU A 757 -20.68 12.80 -12.75
N PHE A 758 -19.78 13.41 -11.99
CA PHE A 758 -20.10 14.44 -11.01
C PHE A 758 -19.70 15.84 -11.48
N LYS A 759 -18.67 15.95 -12.33
CA LYS A 759 -18.10 17.23 -12.78
C LYS A 759 -19.14 18.26 -13.28
N TYR A 760 -20.24 17.82 -13.90
CA TYR A 760 -21.23 18.73 -14.50
C TYR A 760 -22.70 18.45 -14.15
N LYS A 761 -22.98 17.59 -13.16
CA LYS A 761 -24.37 17.21 -12.81
C LYS A 761 -25.17 18.31 -12.09
N THR A 762 -24.60 19.48 -11.86
CA THR A 762 -25.21 20.54 -11.02
C THR A 762 -25.99 21.61 -11.79
N LEU A 763 -26.11 21.59 -13.12
CA LEU A 763 -26.77 22.69 -13.84
C LEU A 763 -28.05 22.37 -14.64
N LYS A 764 -28.36 21.09 -14.90
CA LYS A 764 -29.65 20.54 -15.40
C LYS A 764 -29.35 19.13 -15.93
N PRO A 765 -29.52 18.06 -15.13
CA PRO A 765 -29.14 16.70 -15.52
C PRO A 765 -29.90 16.19 -16.77
N ASP A 766 -31.14 16.64 -16.97
CA ASP A 766 -32.02 16.23 -18.08
C ASP A 766 -32.01 17.20 -19.28
N ALA A 767 -31.12 18.20 -19.29
CA ALA A 767 -30.96 19.03 -20.48
C ALA A 767 -30.51 18.15 -21.65
N LYS A 768 -31.25 18.21 -22.76
CA LYS A 768 -30.90 17.55 -24.03
C LYS A 768 -29.47 17.88 -24.49
N ASP A 769 -28.94 18.99 -24.00
CA ASP A 769 -27.67 19.58 -24.39
C ASP A 769 -26.52 19.23 -23.43
N ASN A 770 -26.73 18.33 -22.44
CA ASN A 770 -25.65 17.87 -21.57
C ASN A 770 -24.60 17.09 -22.41
N PRO A 771 -23.39 17.65 -22.64
CA PRO A 771 -22.42 17.08 -23.56
C PRO A 771 -21.77 15.79 -23.04
N TYR A 772 -22.10 15.38 -21.80
CA TYR A 772 -21.58 14.18 -21.16
C TYR A 772 -22.64 13.09 -20.98
N ASN A 773 -23.87 13.30 -21.46
CA ASN A 773 -24.89 12.24 -21.52
C ASN A 773 -24.40 11.06 -22.39
N THR A 774 -23.57 11.35 -23.39
CA THR A 774 -22.82 10.38 -24.21
C THR A 774 -21.63 9.72 -23.49
N VAL A 775 -21.08 10.31 -22.44
CA VAL A 775 -19.98 9.72 -21.62
C VAL A 775 -20.53 8.79 -20.55
N LEU A 776 -21.70 9.13 -19.98
CA LEU A 776 -22.51 8.18 -19.20
C LEU A 776 -22.96 7.00 -20.07
N LYS A 777 -23.32 7.24 -21.34
CA LYS A 777 -23.50 6.19 -22.37
C LYS A 777 -22.18 5.55 -22.86
N GLY A 778 -21.02 6.20 -22.67
CA GLY A 778 -19.70 5.66 -22.98
C GLY A 778 -19.30 4.52 -22.04
N TYR A 779 -19.76 4.55 -20.79
CA TYR A 779 -19.72 3.38 -19.91
C TYR A 779 -20.56 2.21 -20.46
N VAL A 780 -21.65 2.50 -21.17
CA VAL A 780 -22.43 1.51 -21.92
C VAL A 780 -21.68 1.04 -23.18
N SER A 781 -20.83 1.88 -23.78
CA SER A 781 -19.91 1.44 -24.86
C SER A 781 -18.82 0.52 -24.33
N ARG A 782 -18.28 0.75 -23.13
CA ARG A 782 -17.37 -0.21 -22.47
C ARG A 782 -18.06 -1.56 -22.22
N LYS A 783 -19.32 -1.52 -21.76
CA LYS A 783 -20.22 -2.69 -21.64
C LYS A 783 -20.39 -3.42 -22.98
N ARG A 784 -20.48 -2.67 -24.09
CA ARG A 784 -20.58 -3.20 -25.46
C ARG A 784 -19.24 -3.74 -25.99
N ASP A 785 -18.15 -3.05 -25.73
CA ASP A 785 -16.81 -3.36 -26.23
C ASP A 785 -16.16 -4.52 -25.45
N GLU A 786 -16.47 -4.68 -24.16
CA GLU A 786 -16.11 -5.85 -23.35
C GLU A 786 -16.93 -7.09 -23.77
N THR A 787 -18.24 -6.92 -24.04
CA THR A 787 -19.09 -8.00 -24.55
C THR A 787 -18.72 -8.40 -25.99
N ILE A 788 -18.37 -7.44 -26.85
CA ILE A 788 -17.90 -7.67 -28.23
C ILE A 788 -16.49 -8.25 -28.24
N ALA A 789 -15.58 -7.80 -27.37
CA ALA A 789 -14.24 -8.37 -27.24
C ALA A 789 -14.28 -9.81 -26.68
N TYR A 790 -15.25 -10.11 -25.82
CA TYR A 790 -15.53 -11.46 -25.32
C TYR A 790 -16.10 -12.37 -26.41
N MET A 791 -17.05 -11.90 -27.22
CA MET A 791 -17.65 -12.70 -28.30
C MET A 791 -16.73 -12.90 -29.51
N ASN A 792 -15.73 -12.04 -29.73
CA ASN A 792 -14.89 -12.08 -30.93
C ASN A 792 -13.50 -12.71 -30.74
N GLU A 793 -13.23 -13.39 -29.62
CA GLU A 793 -11.98 -14.12 -29.32
C GLU A 793 -10.63 -13.42 -29.64
N ARG A 794 -10.60 -12.10 -29.90
CA ARG A 794 -9.38 -11.29 -30.02
C ARG A 794 -9.68 -9.79 -30.19
N HIS A 795 -8.83 -8.97 -29.55
CA HIS A 795 -8.62 -7.53 -29.73
C HIS A 795 -9.48 -6.51 -28.93
N PHE A 796 -9.46 -6.62 -27.60
CA PHE A 796 -9.72 -5.48 -26.69
C PHE A 796 -8.81 -4.26 -27.00
N THR A 797 -7.54 -4.52 -27.33
CA THR A 797 -6.54 -3.47 -27.64
C THR A 797 -6.92 -2.65 -28.87
N ALA A 798 -7.48 -3.28 -29.92
CA ALA A 798 -7.90 -2.55 -31.12
C ALA A 798 -9.12 -1.66 -30.87
N SER A 799 -10.06 -2.10 -30.01
CA SER A 799 -11.21 -1.30 -29.61
C SER A 799 -10.79 -0.06 -28.82
N THR A 800 -9.85 -0.23 -27.89
CA THR A 800 -9.32 0.88 -27.06
C THR A 800 -8.53 1.89 -27.90
N ILE A 801 -7.75 1.43 -28.89
CA ILE A 801 -7.02 2.28 -29.85
C ILE A 801 -8.00 3.05 -30.75
N ASN A 802 -9.06 2.38 -31.23
CA ASN A 802 -10.07 3.00 -32.08
C ASN A 802 -10.91 4.05 -31.32
N GLU A 803 -11.22 3.81 -30.04
CA GLU A 803 -11.87 4.80 -29.18
C GLU A 803 -10.96 6.02 -28.94
N GLY A 804 -9.66 5.79 -28.79
CA GLY A 804 -8.63 6.83 -28.71
C GLY A 804 -8.61 7.72 -29.97
N ALA A 805 -8.63 7.12 -31.16
CA ALA A 805 -8.69 7.84 -32.43
C ALA A 805 -9.98 8.64 -32.59
N GLN A 806 -11.14 8.03 -32.31
CA GLN A 806 -12.43 8.73 -32.36
C GLN A 806 -12.55 9.86 -31.34
N ARG A 807 -11.90 9.73 -30.18
CA ARG A 807 -11.82 10.79 -29.19
C ARG A 807 -10.96 11.95 -29.68
N TYR A 808 -9.87 11.66 -30.38
CA TYR A 808 -9.03 12.69 -31.00
C TYR A 808 -9.80 13.46 -32.07
N ASP A 809 -10.49 12.77 -32.97
CA ASP A 809 -11.32 13.40 -34.02
C ASP A 809 -12.43 14.29 -33.43
N ARG A 810 -13.06 13.86 -32.32
CA ARG A 810 -14.08 14.68 -31.63
C ARG A 810 -13.49 15.95 -31.02
N ILE A 811 -12.31 15.85 -30.41
CA ILE A 811 -11.62 17.00 -29.83
C ILE A 811 -11.22 17.96 -30.95
N GLU A 812 -10.67 17.46 -32.06
CA GLU A 812 -10.30 18.27 -33.21
C GLU A 812 -11.50 18.99 -33.83
N ARG A 813 -12.63 18.31 -34.03
CA ARG A 813 -13.86 18.96 -34.53
C ARG A 813 -14.37 20.05 -33.60
N THR A 814 -14.28 19.82 -32.29
CA THR A 814 -14.71 20.78 -31.26
C THR A 814 -13.81 22.01 -31.25
N VAL A 815 -12.49 21.82 -31.35
CA VAL A 815 -11.51 22.92 -31.44
C VAL A 815 -11.75 23.73 -32.71
N ARG A 816 -11.93 23.09 -33.87
CA ARG A 816 -12.21 23.79 -35.13
C ARG A 816 -13.52 24.59 -35.10
N LEU A 817 -14.55 24.06 -34.44
CA LEU A 817 -15.82 24.78 -34.21
C LEU A 817 -15.64 25.99 -33.27
N MET A 818 -14.77 25.89 -32.27
CA MET A 818 -14.47 27.01 -31.35
C MET A 818 -13.59 28.09 -31.98
N GLU A 819 -12.82 27.75 -33.01
CA GLU A 819 -11.89 28.63 -33.70
C GLU A 819 -12.42 29.11 -35.08
N ASP A 820 -13.70 28.87 -35.41
CA ASP A 820 -14.32 29.18 -36.71
C ASP A 820 -13.55 28.63 -37.93
N LEU A 821 -12.87 27.49 -37.74
CA LEU A 821 -12.10 26.82 -38.79
C LEU A 821 -12.96 25.84 -39.59
N PRO A 822 -12.66 25.62 -40.89
CA PRO A 822 -13.38 24.67 -41.72
C PRO A 822 -13.31 23.24 -41.16
N GLN A 823 -14.46 22.56 -41.11
CA GLN A 823 -14.53 21.17 -40.69
C GLN A 823 -13.73 20.26 -41.64
N PRO A 824 -13.09 19.19 -41.15
CA PRO A 824 -12.36 18.28 -42.00
C PRO A 824 -13.29 17.67 -43.06
N THR A 825 -12.85 17.62 -44.32
CA THR A 825 -13.57 16.91 -45.37
C THR A 825 -13.54 15.41 -45.08
N ASP A 826 -14.71 14.78 -45.11
CA ASP A 826 -14.91 13.37 -44.77
C ASP A 826 -14.25 12.46 -45.83
N GLY A 827 -12.93 12.25 -45.73
CA GLY A 827 -12.24 11.25 -46.55
C GLY A 827 -10.78 11.55 -46.85
N GLN A 828 -9.88 10.86 -46.14
CA GLN A 828 -8.74 10.11 -46.70
C GLN A 828 -7.91 9.52 -45.54
N ASN A 829 -8.46 8.49 -44.89
CA ASN A 829 -7.76 7.39 -44.20
C ASN A 829 -8.75 6.54 -43.38
N LYS A 830 -9.90 6.21 -43.97
CA LYS A 830 -10.63 5.02 -43.52
C LYS A 830 -9.82 3.84 -44.03
N SER A 831 -9.10 3.15 -43.14
CA SER A 831 -8.67 1.78 -43.40
C SER A 831 -9.86 1.03 -44.00
N ARG A 832 -9.69 0.57 -45.24
CA ARG A 832 -10.73 -0.15 -45.98
C ARG A 832 -11.27 -1.26 -45.09
N ARG A 833 -12.60 -1.26 -44.84
CA ARG A 833 -13.32 -2.48 -44.48
C ARG A 833 -12.93 -3.54 -45.51
N THR A 834 -12.19 -4.56 -45.10
CA THR A 834 -12.21 -5.84 -45.81
C THR A 834 -13.65 -6.33 -45.72
N LYS A 835 -14.40 -6.19 -46.82
CA LYS A 835 -15.67 -6.87 -47.00
C LYS A 835 -15.37 -8.37 -47.09
N ARG A 836 -15.31 -9.06 -45.94
CA ARG A 836 -15.70 -10.46 -45.89
C ARG A 836 -17.17 -10.48 -45.46
N TYR A 837 -18.00 -11.06 -46.31
CA TYR A 837 -19.36 -11.44 -45.96
C TYR A 837 -19.29 -12.31 -44.70
N ASP A 838 -19.88 -11.83 -43.60
CA ASP A 838 -20.15 -12.63 -42.42
C ASP A 838 -21.59 -13.17 -42.56
N PRO A 839 -21.80 -14.49 -42.70
CA PRO A 839 -23.13 -15.09 -42.81
C PRO A 839 -24.01 -14.87 -41.57
N PHE A 840 -23.46 -14.39 -40.45
CA PHE A 840 -24.18 -14.25 -39.18
C PHE A 840 -24.65 -12.82 -38.87
N SER A 841 -24.53 -11.90 -39.83
CA SER A 841 -25.03 -10.52 -39.70
C SER A 841 -26.53 -10.34 -40.03
N VAL A 842 -27.29 -11.43 -40.15
CA VAL A 842 -28.75 -11.40 -40.25
C VAL A 842 -29.36 -11.59 -38.87
N ILE A 843 -29.82 -10.51 -38.26
CA ILE A 843 -30.75 -10.58 -37.12
C ILE A 843 -32.12 -10.97 -37.70
N PRO A 844 -32.75 -12.08 -37.27
CA PRO A 844 -34.10 -12.42 -37.70
C PRO A 844 -35.08 -11.29 -37.36
N SER A 845 -35.93 -10.93 -38.32
CA SER A 845 -36.95 -9.86 -38.25
C SER A 845 -38.00 -10.03 -37.14
N SER A 846 -37.86 -11.00 -36.23
CA SER A 846 -38.83 -11.32 -35.19
C SER A 846 -38.65 -10.54 -33.87
N TYR A 847 -37.70 -9.61 -33.77
CA TYR A 847 -37.44 -8.83 -32.55
C TYR A 847 -37.85 -7.34 -32.61
N LEU A 848 -38.58 -6.91 -33.63
CA LEU A 848 -38.98 -5.50 -33.83
C LEU A 848 -40.39 -5.13 -33.31
N HIS A 849 -41.03 -5.97 -32.49
CA HIS A 849 -42.44 -5.73 -32.09
C HIS A 849 -42.73 -5.57 -30.59
N LEU A 850 -41.76 -5.16 -29.76
CA LEU A 850 -42.05 -4.76 -28.37
C LEU A 850 -41.35 -3.47 -27.97
N ALA A 851 -41.65 -2.40 -28.71
CA ALA A 851 -41.44 -1.02 -28.28
C ALA A 851 -42.53 -0.13 -28.91
N ASN A 852 -43.73 -0.22 -28.32
CA ASN A 852 -44.70 0.88 -28.21
C ASN A 852 -45.17 0.90 -26.76
#